data_AF-A0A428ZIP4-F1
#
_entry.id   AF-A0A428ZIP4-F1
#
_cell.length_a   1.000
_cell.length_b   1.000
_cell.length_c   1.000
_cell.angle_alpha   90.00
_cell.angle_beta   90.00
_cell.angle_gamma   90.00
#
_symmetry.space_group_name_H-M   'P 1'
#
loop_
_entity.id
_entity.type
_entity.pdbx_description
1 polymer ?
#
loop_
_entity_poly.entity_id
_entity_poly.type
_entity_poly.pdbx_seq_one_letter_code
_entity_poly.pdbx_strand_id
1 'polypeptide(L)'
;MIKAKRWAAAVAAVTCLAGVVVLGMDKAHHAPWMRLHGGAAWLASSKVGELTLLDGASAEVAARVPVAPPGAPIRASQLGSTGYAHNLRDGSVVRVDGATLQPSTPTLSAGRLFPTPQALYAFDPERGLVTPLDPVTMAPLGVPRSLAAEAEAEAEAEHSIVDGSGRLWILDARTGDLTWLSLNAQHSRTDAGTALAAADGRPVTLDLARRRAELLDPETGSVDESMPVGVRSDDTVAVAGSPGKRRILISIASRGLLLVCEFGASCENPVPLGPGKADLGAAVEVGDHAIVPDYSTGRVWIVNLETMRVVAERQLFDRAVRFELLTRDGVVFYNDPDSAEAGILDLNGNVRAVSKYNPVKPDSGPVQVAADNRDTSRQQPPSTGRPRSGPTGAAPPVRGPGDTEPVPVGAPAADIVIKPSNRGLVGEEFELAAVARGPIGLATARWTFGDGTSATGLVVRHRWDRPGEFQVNVATTLAIGLPAPPATATVVIEPADAPVRIAGISVDPEAPRVGEVVRFGAEVTGRRPDRWEWFVQGEPVSSAPDFQHTFAAPGTYTVTLAVTAGAVRVQQSRQATVAPEPPPVGCGDVLIASAVLKNDLVCPQEVALTIAADNVTLDLGGHSITTRNPTENSAGIKVAGPAMVRNTTIKNGRVDKFASSIALASVAGVRISHVGLSASEPIQQLYKGVAIRAVNAQGVSITDASIGGHAAFVFQDGSEVTISDSRVEDRAAAGGKCLNRSSCTILRSTVLLQSVTCANAANEVSSSLRIDGGVLGVWNIGDLCQSVIVRNAAMTPARVAADGALEFAGNTVSHKHDWPKRNDMEIFADNAASSLIADNTFSEMQVGLTVHGPTGHVVRNAFFGNHIIGLKAIHGRSMVVSENTFAANGPYYKGSPMHHGGLIYTADRDGQVNISNNHARDNTGYAIYAENAAGDGNTTSGDEKGCHGVVCGPP
;
A
#
# COMPACT_ATOMS: atom_id res chain seq x y z
N MET A 1 69.98 -7.67 20.24
CA MET A 1 71.16 -6.79 20.35
C MET A 1 71.18 -5.88 19.13
N ILE A 2 71.33 -4.56 19.38
CA ILE A 2 72.02 -3.61 18.50
C ILE A 2 71.23 -3.24 17.23
N LYS A 3 70.52 -2.11 17.28
CA LYS A 3 70.96 -0.76 16.86
C LYS A 3 70.96 -0.59 15.34
N ALA A 4 70.38 0.54 14.92
CA ALA A 4 70.90 1.53 13.98
C ALA A 4 71.44 1.02 12.63
N LYS A 5 71.16 1.62 11.48
CA LYS A 5 70.63 2.92 11.07
C LYS A 5 70.65 2.84 9.53
N ARG A 6 69.87 3.70 8.85
CA ARG A 6 70.19 4.44 7.60
C ARG A 6 68.89 4.53 6.72
N TRP A 7 68.34 5.68 6.27
CA TRP A 7 68.79 7.06 6.02
C TRP A 7 67.64 8.11 6.06
N ALA A 8 68.04 9.36 6.36
CA ALA A 8 67.53 10.71 5.99
C ALA A 8 66.03 11.04 6.18
N ALA A 9 65.60 11.82 7.18
CA ALA A 9 65.90 13.24 7.53
C ALA A 9 65.42 14.22 6.43
N ALA A 10 64.31 14.97 6.53
CA ALA A 10 63.71 15.83 7.57
C ALA A 10 64.20 17.30 7.55
N VAL A 11 63.21 18.20 7.56
CA VAL A 11 63.22 19.58 8.12
C VAL A 11 63.88 20.68 7.28
N ALA A 12 63.06 21.61 6.77
CA ALA A 12 62.92 22.98 7.31
C ALA A 12 62.05 23.86 6.40
N ALA A 13 60.90 24.34 6.90
CA ALA A 13 60.37 25.68 6.61
C ALA A 13 59.17 25.98 7.52
N VAL A 14 59.46 26.49 8.72
CA VAL A 14 58.58 27.44 9.41
C VAL A 14 59.18 28.82 9.11
N THR A 15 58.46 29.67 8.37
CA THR A 15 58.22 31.10 8.63
C THR A 15 57.69 31.84 7.40
N CYS A 16 56.46 32.33 7.55
CA CYS A 16 55.97 33.69 7.25
C CYS A 16 55.66 34.15 5.81
N LEU A 17 54.34 34.26 5.60
CA LEU A 17 53.57 35.48 5.30
C LEU A 17 53.35 35.93 3.83
N ALA A 18 52.05 35.96 3.52
CA ALA A 18 51.31 36.95 2.74
C ALA A 18 51.27 36.81 1.21
N GLY A 19 50.06 36.49 0.71
CA GLY A 19 49.64 36.94 -0.62
C GLY A 19 48.53 36.11 -1.29
N VAL A 20 47.28 36.56 -1.11
CA VAL A 20 46.10 36.38 -1.99
C VAL A 20 45.02 35.38 -1.54
N VAL A 21 44.02 36.00 -0.90
CA VAL A 21 42.59 35.72 -0.69
C VAL A 21 41.88 35.14 -1.93
N VAL A 22 40.84 34.30 -1.71
CA VAL A 22 39.48 34.33 -2.33
C VAL A 22 38.88 32.92 -2.54
N LEU A 23 37.77 32.67 -1.83
CA LEU A 23 36.60 31.79 -2.08
C LEU A 23 36.70 30.27 -1.90
N GLY A 24 35.83 29.74 -1.03
CA GLY A 24 35.58 28.31 -0.87
C GLY A 24 35.02 27.85 0.49
N MET A 25 34.63 28.76 1.39
CA MET A 25 33.59 28.45 2.37
C MET A 25 32.26 28.42 1.62
N ASP A 26 31.73 27.23 1.37
CA ASP A 26 30.30 26.92 1.47
C ASP A 26 30.00 25.58 0.81
N LYS A 27 29.57 24.64 1.65
CA LYS A 27 28.48 23.69 1.41
C LYS A 27 28.45 22.81 2.65
N ALA A 28 27.86 23.36 3.71
CA ALA A 28 27.23 22.55 4.74
C ALA A 28 26.40 21.49 4.00
N HIS A 29 26.87 20.25 4.04
CA HIS A 29 26.10 19.13 3.51
C HIS A 29 24.88 19.01 4.42
N HIS A 30 23.76 19.55 3.97
CA HIS A 30 22.47 19.31 4.60
C HIS A 30 22.21 17.81 4.53
N ALA A 31 22.37 17.15 5.68
CA ALA A 31 21.87 15.81 5.90
C ALA A 31 20.36 15.81 5.59
N PRO A 32 19.85 14.91 4.73
CA PRO A 32 18.42 14.82 4.48
C PRO A 32 17.75 14.27 5.75
N TRP A 33 17.08 15.15 6.49
CA TRP A 33 16.27 14.74 7.63
C TRP A 33 15.05 13.95 7.15
N MET A 34 14.85 12.78 7.76
CA MET A 34 13.63 11.97 7.69
C MET A 34 12.41 12.85 8.00
N ARG A 35 11.51 13.01 7.02
CA ARG A 35 10.20 13.62 7.22
C ARG A 35 9.27 12.54 7.73
N LEU A 36 9.12 12.49 9.04
CA LEU A 36 8.31 11.49 9.73
C LEU A 36 6.80 11.65 9.52
N HIS A 37 6.36 12.65 8.75
CA HIS A 37 4.96 12.97 8.43
C HIS A 37 4.89 13.73 7.10
N GLY A 38 5.53 13.21 6.05
CA GLY A 38 5.47 13.82 4.71
C GLY A 38 4.02 13.95 4.26
N GLY A 39 3.48 15.17 4.24
CA GLY A 39 2.08 15.45 3.95
C GLY A 39 1.14 15.43 5.16
N ALA A 40 1.61 15.65 6.40
CA ALA A 40 0.73 15.89 7.56
C ALA A 40 0.97 17.27 8.19
N ALA A 41 -0.08 17.86 8.77
CA ALA A 41 -0.04 19.18 9.39
C ALA A 41 -0.47 19.15 10.86
N TRP A 42 0.27 19.87 11.71
CA TRP A 42 -0.17 20.17 13.07
C TRP A 42 -1.18 21.32 13.05
N LEU A 43 -2.41 21.03 13.48
CA LEU A 43 -3.53 21.96 13.55
C LEU A 43 -3.80 22.34 15.00
N ALA A 44 -3.85 23.63 15.31
CA ALA A 44 -4.20 24.10 16.64
C ALA A 44 -5.69 23.95 16.91
N SER A 45 -6.05 23.63 18.16
CA SER A 45 -7.40 23.82 18.68
C SER A 45 -7.40 24.51 20.04
N SER A 46 -7.73 25.80 20.03
CA SER A 46 -7.84 26.63 21.23
C SER A 46 -8.88 26.10 22.20
N LYS A 47 -10.01 25.59 21.69
CA LYS A 47 -11.15 25.14 22.52
C LYS A 47 -10.77 24.01 23.46
N VAL A 48 -9.98 23.04 23.00
CA VAL A 48 -9.54 21.88 23.80
C VAL A 48 -8.11 22.00 24.31
N GLY A 49 -7.34 22.98 23.83
CA GLY A 49 -5.95 23.16 24.26
C GLY A 49 -4.98 22.18 23.62
N GLU A 50 -5.24 21.74 22.38
CA GLU A 50 -4.52 20.63 21.75
C GLU A 50 -3.88 21.03 20.40
N LEU A 51 -2.77 20.38 20.06
CA LEU A 51 -2.35 20.23 18.67
C LEU A 51 -2.86 18.90 18.13
N THR A 52 -3.49 18.94 16.97
CA THR A 52 -4.00 17.77 16.24
C THR A 52 -3.13 17.53 15.02
N LEU A 53 -2.53 16.35 14.90
CA LEU A 53 -1.81 15.96 13.69
C LEU A 53 -2.81 15.38 12.69
N LEU A 54 -2.98 16.05 11.55
CA LEU A 54 -3.88 15.62 10.49
C LEU A 54 -3.08 15.05 9.31
N ASP A 55 -3.35 13.81 8.93
CA ASP A 55 -2.76 13.15 7.76
C ASP A 55 -3.42 13.62 6.46
N GLY A 56 -2.61 14.13 5.53
CA GLY A 56 -3.07 14.70 4.27
C GLY A 56 -3.56 13.69 3.24
N ALA A 57 -3.14 12.43 3.31
CA ALA A 57 -3.53 11.41 2.36
C ALA A 57 -4.88 10.77 2.74
N SER A 58 -5.06 10.46 4.03
CA SER A 58 -6.25 9.80 4.55
C SER A 58 -7.36 10.76 4.98
N ALA A 59 -7.03 12.02 5.28
CA ALA A 59 -7.92 12.95 5.98
C ALA A 59 -8.32 12.45 7.39
N GLU A 60 -7.44 11.71 8.06
CA GLU A 60 -7.67 11.20 9.42
C GLU A 60 -6.79 11.90 10.46
N VAL A 61 -7.36 12.09 11.64
CA VAL A 61 -6.62 12.59 12.81
C VAL A 61 -5.64 11.50 13.28
N ALA A 62 -4.35 11.73 13.03
CA ALA A 62 -3.26 10.80 13.37
C ALA A 62 -2.85 10.92 14.85
N ALA A 63 -2.92 12.11 15.43
CA ALA A 63 -2.61 12.34 16.84
C ALA A 63 -3.35 13.55 17.41
N ARG A 64 -3.57 13.55 18.73
CA ARG A 64 -4.03 14.70 19.51
C ARG A 64 -3.12 14.83 20.73
N VAL A 65 -2.49 15.98 20.88
CA VAL A 65 -1.52 16.24 21.93
C VAL A 65 -1.97 17.46 22.73
N PRO A 66 -2.28 17.30 24.04
CA PRO A 66 -2.54 18.42 24.92
C PRO A 66 -1.28 19.28 25.05
N VAL A 67 -1.43 20.58 24.80
CA VAL A 67 -0.31 21.55 24.79
C VAL A 67 -0.61 22.80 25.63
N ALA A 68 -1.88 23.09 25.91
CA ALA A 68 -2.28 24.17 26.79
C ALA A 68 -3.60 23.83 27.49
N PRO A 69 -4.00 24.60 28.52
CA PRO A 69 -5.33 24.47 29.10
C PRO A 69 -6.44 24.71 28.04
N PRO A 70 -7.58 24.02 28.13
CA PRO A 70 -8.73 24.27 27.26
C PRO A 70 -9.16 25.75 27.30
N GLY A 71 -9.41 26.33 26.12
CA GLY A 71 -9.75 27.75 25.93
C GLY A 71 -8.54 28.69 25.89
N ALA A 72 -7.31 28.17 25.95
CA ALA A 72 -6.12 28.97 25.67
C ALA A 72 -6.02 29.23 24.16
N PRO A 73 -5.80 30.49 23.71
CA PRO A 73 -5.57 30.79 22.30
C PRO A 73 -4.23 30.20 21.86
N ILE A 74 -4.25 29.21 20.97
CA ILE A 74 -3.04 28.53 20.50
C ILE A 74 -2.81 28.81 19.02
N ARG A 75 -1.57 29.09 18.64
CA ARG A 75 -1.11 28.98 17.25
C ARG A 75 -0.17 27.81 17.07
N ALA A 76 -0.32 27.11 15.95
CA ALA A 76 0.58 26.04 15.54
C ALA A 76 1.68 26.59 14.62
N SER A 77 2.89 26.08 14.77
CA SER A 77 3.98 26.21 13.81
C SER A 77 4.66 24.86 13.68
N GLN A 78 5.28 24.57 12.54
CA GLN A 78 5.84 23.24 12.29
C GLN A 78 7.08 23.31 11.41
N LEU A 79 8.08 22.50 11.77
CA LEU A 79 9.29 22.25 11.00
C LEU A 79 9.53 20.75 10.92
N GLY A 80 9.56 20.22 9.70
CA GLY A 80 9.55 18.79 9.49
C GLY A 80 8.33 18.15 10.17
N SER A 81 8.57 17.15 11.00
CA SER A 81 7.53 16.47 11.79
C SER A 81 7.22 17.16 13.14
N THR A 82 8.08 18.06 13.61
CA THR A 82 7.95 18.71 14.92
C THR A 82 6.92 19.83 14.89
N GLY A 83 5.95 19.76 15.80
CA GLY A 83 4.98 20.83 16.04
C GLY A 83 5.41 21.74 17.17
N TYR A 84 5.06 23.01 17.09
CA TYR A 84 5.24 23.99 18.15
C TYR A 84 3.89 24.65 18.41
N ALA A 85 3.42 24.56 19.65
CA ALA A 85 2.24 25.26 20.12
C ALA A 85 2.67 26.52 20.86
N HIS A 86 2.20 27.67 20.41
CA HIS A 86 2.38 28.93 21.13
C HIS A 86 1.05 29.35 21.75
N ASN A 87 1.02 29.44 23.07
CA ASN A 87 -0.11 29.97 23.82
C ASN A 87 -0.04 31.50 23.86
N LEU A 88 -0.93 32.15 23.11
CA LEU A 88 -0.96 33.61 22.97
C LEU A 88 -1.39 34.33 24.26
N ARG A 89 -1.92 33.62 25.26
CA ARG A 89 -2.36 34.23 26.52
C ARG A 89 -1.22 34.46 27.50
N ASP A 90 -0.32 33.50 27.62
CA ASP A 90 0.77 33.53 28.62
C ASP A 90 2.17 33.49 27.99
N GLY A 91 2.27 33.42 26.67
CA GLY A 91 3.54 33.35 25.94
C GLY A 91 4.28 32.03 26.16
N SER A 92 3.62 30.98 26.64
CA SER A 92 4.25 29.67 26.77
C SER A 92 4.32 28.96 25.43
N VAL A 93 5.43 28.26 25.21
CA VAL A 93 5.67 27.46 24.01
C VAL A 93 5.89 26.01 24.41
N VAL A 94 5.18 25.11 23.72
CA VAL A 94 5.30 23.66 23.86
C VAL A 94 5.74 23.07 22.53
N ARG A 95 6.89 22.40 22.54
CA ARG A 95 7.37 21.61 21.41
C ARG A 95 6.74 20.23 21.49
N VAL A 96 6.18 19.74 20.39
CA VAL A 96 5.66 18.38 20.25
C VAL A 96 6.57 17.64 19.27
N ASP A 97 7.26 16.61 19.77
CA ASP A 97 8.10 15.78 18.93
C ASP A 97 7.24 14.96 17.96
N GLY A 98 7.46 15.11 16.66
CA GLY A 98 6.65 14.42 15.66
C GLY A 98 6.80 12.90 15.64
N ALA A 99 7.89 12.36 16.19
CA ALA A 99 8.14 10.91 16.23
C ALA A 99 7.58 10.25 17.48
N THR A 100 7.72 10.90 18.63
CA THR A 100 7.25 10.34 19.91
C THR A 100 5.88 10.87 20.33
N LEU A 101 5.39 11.94 19.69
CA LEU A 101 4.18 12.68 20.05
C LEU A 101 4.22 13.24 21.48
N GLN A 102 5.41 13.33 22.08
CA GLN A 102 5.59 13.83 23.43
C GLN A 102 5.69 15.36 23.44
N PRO A 103 4.85 16.06 24.22
CA PRO A 103 5.00 17.49 24.45
C PRO A 103 6.15 17.77 25.42
N SER A 104 6.91 18.84 25.17
CA SER A 104 7.89 19.37 26.11
C SER A 104 7.21 20.06 27.30
N THR A 105 7.99 20.33 28.35
CA THR A 105 7.54 21.27 29.38
C THR A 105 7.34 22.66 28.76
N PRO A 106 6.25 23.38 29.10
CA PRO A 106 6.04 24.74 28.62
C PRO A 106 7.22 25.64 29.00
N THR A 107 7.80 26.30 28.01
CA THR A 107 8.88 27.27 28.20
C THR A 107 8.35 28.65 27.88
N LEU A 108 8.63 29.65 28.73
CA LEU A 108 8.24 31.03 28.45
C LEU A 108 9.07 31.55 27.28
N SER A 109 8.39 32.00 26.24
CA SER A 109 8.99 32.57 25.05
C SER A 109 8.01 33.61 24.53
N ALA A 110 8.35 34.89 24.67
CA ALA A 110 7.46 35.95 24.25
C ALA A 110 7.32 35.98 22.72
N GLY A 111 6.09 35.80 22.25
CA GLY A 111 5.65 36.16 20.89
C GLY A 111 5.78 35.09 19.81
N ARG A 112 5.72 35.50 18.54
CA ARG A 112 5.51 34.62 17.39
C ARG A 112 6.73 33.76 17.07
N LEU A 113 6.48 32.53 16.63
CA LEU A 113 7.51 31.54 16.36
C LEU A 113 7.80 31.38 14.87
N PHE A 114 9.09 31.34 14.52
CA PHE A 114 9.57 31.09 13.17
C PHE A 114 10.61 29.96 13.22
N PRO A 115 10.19 28.70 13.00
CA PRO A 115 11.08 27.55 13.12
C PRO A 115 11.93 27.39 11.85
N THR A 116 13.24 27.21 12.02
CA THR A 116 14.21 26.93 10.95
C THR A 116 15.06 25.71 11.32
N PRO A 117 15.73 25.08 10.33
CA PRO A 117 16.72 24.03 10.57
C PRO A 117 17.75 24.36 11.66
N GLN A 118 18.15 25.63 11.78
CA GLN A 118 19.24 26.04 12.66
C GLN A 118 18.75 26.66 13.98
N ALA A 119 17.55 27.26 14.02
CA ALA A 119 17.03 27.94 15.19
C ALA A 119 15.49 28.04 15.18
N LEU A 120 14.89 28.10 16.35
CA LEU A 120 13.52 28.57 16.52
C LEU A 120 13.57 30.04 16.94
N TYR A 121 13.21 30.97 16.04
CA TYR A 121 13.16 32.38 16.41
C TYR A 121 11.84 32.70 17.12
N ALA A 122 11.94 33.19 18.35
CA ALA A 122 10.84 33.76 19.10
C ALA A 122 10.86 35.28 19.00
N PHE A 123 9.86 35.85 18.33
CA PHE A 123 9.73 37.29 18.14
C PHE A 123 8.66 37.87 19.06
N ASP A 124 9.09 38.64 20.04
CA ASP A 124 8.24 39.45 20.92
C ASP A 124 7.97 40.80 20.26
N PRO A 125 6.77 41.02 19.71
CA PRO A 125 6.48 42.27 19.03
C PRO A 125 6.24 43.42 20.02
N GLU A 126 5.79 43.15 21.25
CA GLU A 126 5.58 44.21 22.25
C GLU A 126 6.90 44.84 22.70
N ARG A 127 7.96 44.02 22.79
CA ARG A 127 9.30 44.46 23.21
C ARG A 127 10.24 44.72 22.03
N GLY A 128 9.84 44.38 20.81
CA GLY A 128 10.71 44.42 19.64
C GLY A 128 11.94 43.53 19.80
N LEU A 129 11.80 42.37 20.43
CA LEU A 129 12.93 41.46 20.74
C LEU A 129 12.79 40.15 19.97
N VAL A 130 13.89 39.71 19.35
CA VAL A 130 14.01 38.37 18.78
C VAL A 130 14.99 37.54 19.60
N THR A 131 14.52 36.39 20.06
CA THR A 131 15.34 35.42 20.80
C THR A 131 15.50 34.15 19.97
N PRO A 132 16.71 33.80 19.52
CA PRO A 132 16.95 32.51 18.90
C PRO A 132 16.99 31.41 19.97
N LEU A 133 16.17 30.38 19.78
CA LEU A 133 16.10 29.21 20.65
C LEU A 133 16.61 27.97 19.91
N ASP A 134 17.17 27.02 20.65
CA ASP A 134 17.50 25.70 20.12
C ASP A 134 16.20 24.95 19.80
N PRO A 135 16.01 24.45 18.57
CA PRO A 135 14.73 23.88 18.13
C PRO A 135 14.39 22.54 18.80
N VAL A 136 15.34 21.91 19.51
CA VAL A 136 15.12 20.64 20.22
C VAL A 136 14.88 20.88 21.70
N THR A 137 15.79 21.61 22.34
CA THR A 137 15.81 21.84 23.80
C THR A 137 15.01 23.06 24.23
N MET A 138 14.63 23.94 23.29
CA MET A 138 14.00 25.24 23.55
C MET A 138 14.86 26.21 24.38
N ALA A 139 16.14 25.90 24.58
CA ALA A 139 17.06 26.74 25.32
C ALA A 139 17.51 27.95 24.47
N PRO A 140 17.68 29.16 25.05
CA PRO A 140 18.21 30.30 24.31
C PRO A 140 19.61 30.03 23.74
N LEU A 141 19.81 30.28 22.44
CA LEU A 141 21.10 30.17 21.75
C LEU A 141 21.96 31.43 21.89
N GLY A 142 21.41 32.51 22.47
CA GLY A 142 22.11 33.76 22.67
C GLY A 142 21.25 34.79 23.41
N VAL A 143 21.78 36.01 23.53
CA VAL A 143 21.03 37.14 24.09
C VAL A 143 19.93 37.61 23.14
N PRO A 144 18.75 38.02 23.65
CA PRO A 144 17.71 38.64 22.84
C PRO A 144 18.25 39.84 22.06
N ARG A 145 17.84 39.97 20.79
CA ARG A 145 18.26 41.06 19.90
C ARG A 145 17.12 42.03 19.70
N SER A 146 17.41 43.32 19.89
CA SER A 146 16.45 44.39 19.62
C SER A 146 16.34 44.63 18.12
N LEU A 147 15.10 44.68 17.66
CA LEU A 147 14.73 45.24 16.36
C LEU A 147 14.50 46.74 16.54
N ALA A 148 14.88 47.52 15.53
CA ALA A 148 14.63 48.97 15.50
C ALA A 148 13.16 49.32 15.18
N ALA A 149 12.29 48.31 15.00
CA ALA A 149 10.87 48.49 14.74
C ALA A 149 10.12 48.76 16.05
N GLU A 150 9.52 49.95 16.18
CA GLU A 150 8.47 50.21 17.17
C GLU A 150 7.19 49.49 16.71
N ALA A 151 7.15 48.17 16.91
CA ALA A 151 6.11 47.30 16.39
C ALA A 151 4.80 47.47 17.17
N GLU A 152 3.69 47.73 16.47
CA GLU A 152 2.35 47.44 17.01
C GLU A 152 2.08 45.93 16.87
N ALA A 153 1.76 45.29 18.00
CA ALA A 153 1.84 43.85 18.20
C ALA A 153 0.96 42.97 17.28
N GLU A 154 -0.03 43.53 16.60
CA GLU A 154 -1.03 42.75 15.86
C GLU A 154 -0.92 42.85 14.32
N ALA A 155 -0.35 43.93 13.76
CA ALA A 155 -0.36 44.16 12.30
C ALA A 155 0.88 43.60 11.56
N GLU A 156 2.07 43.60 12.19
CA GLU A 156 3.34 43.25 11.51
C GLU A 156 3.64 41.75 11.46
N ALA A 157 2.84 40.93 12.14
CA ALA A 157 2.99 39.48 12.07
C ALA A 157 2.80 38.98 10.62
N GLU A 158 2.03 39.69 9.78
CA GLU A 158 1.86 39.36 8.36
C GLU A 158 3.05 39.81 7.46
N HIS A 159 4.07 40.47 8.03
CA HIS A 159 5.21 41.04 7.31
C HIS A 159 6.57 40.46 7.73
N SER A 160 6.57 39.21 8.21
CA SER A 160 7.76 38.47 8.60
C SER A 160 7.87 37.16 7.82
N ILE A 161 9.06 36.84 7.30
CA ILE A 161 9.34 35.62 6.54
C ILE A 161 10.64 34.96 7.00
N VAL A 162 10.78 33.67 6.67
CA VAL A 162 12.06 32.98 6.73
C VAL A 162 12.50 32.69 5.29
N ASP A 163 13.73 33.05 4.94
CA ASP A 163 14.29 32.77 3.62
C ASP A 163 14.83 31.33 3.50
N GLY A 164 15.28 30.95 2.30
CA GLY A 164 15.79 29.60 2.02
C GLY A 164 17.06 29.22 2.78
N SER A 165 17.78 30.20 3.36
CA SER A 165 18.96 29.97 4.20
C SER A 165 18.63 29.90 5.69
N GLY A 166 17.38 30.16 6.07
CA GLY A 166 16.93 30.15 7.46
C GLY A 166 17.09 31.49 8.18
N ARG A 167 17.27 32.60 7.46
CA ARG A 167 17.26 33.95 8.08
C ARG A 167 15.84 34.43 8.29
N LEU A 168 15.60 35.08 9.43
CA LEU A 168 14.34 35.76 9.69
C LEU A 168 14.42 37.19 9.17
N TRP A 169 13.46 37.56 8.32
CA TRP A 169 13.28 38.91 7.78
C TRP A 169 11.99 39.50 8.34
N ILE A 170 12.05 40.74 8.80
CA ILE A 170 10.93 41.45 9.43
C ILE A 170 10.87 42.84 8.80
N LEU A 171 9.73 43.19 8.24
CA LEU A 171 9.45 44.50 7.67
C LEU A 171 8.49 45.25 8.60
N ASP A 172 8.91 46.44 9.05
CA ASP A 172 8.00 47.43 9.62
C ASP A 172 7.26 48.12 8.47
N ALA A 173 5.98 47.82 8.30
CA ALA A 173 5.19 48.32 7.17
C ALA A 173 4.84 49.81 7.29
N ARG A 174 5.01 50.41 8.48
CA ARG A 174 4.73 51.84 8.73
C ARG A 174 5.93 52.70 8.36
N THR A 175 7.13 52.28 8.74
CA THR A 175 8.39 52.99 8.45
C THR A 175 9.01 52.54 7.13
N GLY A 176 8.70 51.32 6.70
CA GLY A 176 9.36 50.64 5.59
C GLY A 176 10.69 50.01 5.97
N ASP A 177 11.08 50.03 7.24
CA ASP A 177 12.37 49.51 7.69
C ASP A 177 12.37 47.98 7.70
N LEU A 178 13.30 47.40 6.95
CA LEU A 178 13.51 45.95 6.84
C LEU A 178 14.71 45.55 7.69
N THR A 179 14.51 44.62 8.61
CA THR A 179 15.58 44.01 9.41
C THR A 179 15.67 42.52 9.12
N TRP A 180 16.87 42.00 8.94
CA TRP A 180 17.08 40.55 8.83
C TRP A 180 18.21 40.06 9.71
N LEU A 181 18.03 38.85 10.22
CA LEU A 181 18.89 38.27 11.23
C LEU A 181 19.20 36.81 10.93
N SER A 182 20.47 36.47 11.07
CA SER A 182 20.98 35.11 11.14
C SER A 182 21.39 34.79 12.58
N LEU A 183 21.83 33.57 12.86
CA LEU A 183 22.34 33.20 14.18
C LEU A 183 23.46 34.10 14.70
N ASN A 184 24.24 34.75 13.83
CA ASN A 184 25.43 35.53 14.24
C ASN A 184 25.46 36.96 13.70
N ALA A 185 24.54 37.35 12.83
CA ALA A 185 24.50 38.67 12.23
C ALA A 185 23.09 39.27 12.26
N GLN A 186 23.04 40.59 12.25
CA GLN A 186 21.82 41.38 12.09
C GLN A 186 22.14 42.53 11.13
N HIS A 187 21.24 42.77 10.20
CA HIS A 187 21.36 43.79 9.18
C HIS A 187 20.01 44.51 9.05
N SER A 188 20.06 45.73 8.54
CA SER A 188 18.85 46.51 8.27
C SER A 188 18.98 47.35 7.02
N ARG A 189 17.83 47.66 6.42
CA ARG A 189 17.66 48.55 5.28
C ARG A 189 16.42 49.41 5.53
N THR A 190 16.58 50.71 5.49
CA THR A 190 15.46 51.65 5.66
C THR A 190 14.65 51.75 4.39
N ASP A 191 13.34 52.04 4.51
CA ASP A 191 12.47 52.39 3.37
C ASP A 191 12.47 51.33 2.23
N ALA A 192 12.38 50.06 2.61
CA ALA A 192 12.47 48.89 1.73
C ALA A 192 11.12 48.47 1.10
N GLY A 193 9.99 48.85 1.68
CA GLY A 193 8.66 48.57 1.11
C GLY A 193 7.53 48.52 2.15
N THR A 194 6.38 47.99 1.73
CA THR A 194 5.14 47.93 2.53
C THR A 194 4.66 46.51 2.83
N ALA A 195 5.14 45.50 2.10
CA ALA A 195 4.87 44.09 2.37
C ALA A 195 6.08 43.23 1.98
N LEU A 196 6.14 42.02 2.55
CA LEU A 196 7.28 41.11 2.43
C LEU A 196 6.82 39.69 2.11
N ALA A 197 7.52 39.00 1.20
CA ALA A 197 7.26 37.61 0.82
C ALA A 197 8.57 36.86 0.50
N ALA A 198 8.54 35.53 0.55
CA ALA A 198 9.67 34.68 0.16
C ALA A 198 9.38 33.98 -1.17
N ALA A 199 10.10 34.33 -2.25
CA ALA A 199 9.97 33.71 -3.57
C ALA A 199 11.27 32.99 -3.94
N ASP A 200 11.20 31.70 -4.27
CA ASP A 200 12.37 30.85 -4.54
C ASP A 200 13.43 30.93 -3.43
N GLY A 201 12.97 30.94 -2.17
CA GLY A 201 13.83 31.07 -1.00
C GLY A 201 14.48 32.44 -0.82
N ARG A 202 14.06 33.47 -1.57
CA ARG A 202 14.63 34.82 -1.50
C ARG A 202 13.61 35.85 -1.02
N PRO A 203 14.03 36.86 -0.25
CA PRO A 203 13.16 37.95 0.18
C PRO A 203 12.74 38.84 -1.00
N VAL A 204 11.44 39.13 -1.05
CA VAL A 204 10.83 40.07 -1.99
C VAL A 204 10.07 41.11 -1.21
N THR A 205 10.35 42.39 -1.45
CA THR A 205 9.54 43.48 -0.92
C THR A 205 8.54 43.96 -1.98
N LEU A 206 7.34 44.33 -1.53
CA LEU A 206 6.32 45.00 -2.33
C LEU A 206 6.11 46.39 -1.75
N ASP A 207 6.24 47.40 -2.59
CA ASP A 207 5.97 48.79 -2.25
C ASP A 207 4.75 49.30 -3.02
N LEU A 208 3.66 49.54 -2.30
CA LEU A 208 2.41 50.05 -2.86
C LEU A 208 2.50 51.51 -3.33
N ALA A 209 3.31 52.33 -2.66
CA ALA A 209 3.49 53.74 -3.00
C ALA A 209 4.32 53.89 -4.28
N ARG A 210 5.42 53.12 -4.38
CA ARG A 210 6.28 53.08 -5.57
C ARG A 210 5.73 52.19 -6.68
N ARG A 211 4.74 51.33 -6.38
CA ARG A 211 4.16 50.33 -7.27
C ARG A 211 5.24 49.41 -7.86
N ARG A 212 6.13 48.93 -7.01
CA ARG A 212 7.24 48.05 -7.39
C ARG A 212 7.35 46.85 -6.46
N ALA A 213 7.76 45.72 -7.02
CA ALA A 213 8.29 44.60 -6.27
C ALA A 213 9.80 44.52 -6.48
N GLU A 214 10.56 44.28 -5.42
CA GLU A 214 12.03 44.16 -5.45
C GLU A 214 12.46 42.81 -4.89
N LEU A 215 13.18 42.03 -5.69
CA LEU A 215 13.85 40.81 -5.26
C LEU A 215 15.20 41.19 -4.65
N LEU A 216 15.43 40.84 -3.40
CA LEU A 216 16.62 41.27 -2.67
C LEU A 216 17.66 40.15 -2.57
N ASP A 217 18.94 40.53 -2.65
CA ASP A 217 20.06 39.68 -2.28
C ASP A 217 19.99 39.35 -0.79
N PRO A 218 19.92 38.06 -0.40
CA PRO A 218 19.65 37.72 1.00
C PRO A 218 20.86 37.94 1.94
N GLU A 219 22.08 38.11 1.42
CA GLU A 219 23.24 38.47 2.26
C GLU A 219 23.28 39.97 2.57
N THR A 220 23.10 40.79 1.54
CA THR A 220 23.36 42.23 1.57
C THR A 220 22.11 43.10 1.65
N GLY A 221 20.94 42.57 1.30
CA GLY A 221 19.69 43.32 1.17
C GLY A 221 19.64 44.25 -0.04
N SER A 222 20.61 44.19 -0.95
CA SER A 222 20.59 44.97 -2.19
C SER A 222 19.51 44.48 -3.15
N VAL A 223 19.01 45.37 -4.00
CA VAL A 223 18.04 45.02 -5.05
C VAL A 223 18.77 44.29 -6.17
N ASP A 224 18.43 43.02 -6.39
CA ASP A 224 18.91 42.26 -7.54
C ASP A 224 18.05 42.52 -8.77
N GLU A 225 16.73 42.50 -8.58
CA GLU A 225 15.77 42.67 -9.64
C GLU A 225 14.58 43.48 -9.13
N SER A 226 13.98 44.27 -10.02
CA SER A 226 12.84 45.11 -9.66
C SER A 226 11.85 45.20 -10.81
N MET A 227 10.57 45.06 -10.49
CA MET A 227 9.49 44.95 -11.47
C MET A 227 8.33 45.89 -11.08
N PRO A 228 7.72 46.60 -12.04
CA PRO A 228 6.49 47.35 -11.78
C PRO A 228 5.32 46.41 -11.50
N VAL A 229 4.44 46.79 -10.58
CA VAL A 229 3.27 45.99 -10.19
C VAL A 229 1.96 46.78 -10.34
N GLY A 230 0.89 46.12 -10.79
CA GLY A 230 -0.45 46.69 -11.02
C GLY A 230 -1.26 47.03 -9.76
N VAL A 231 -0.60 47.48 -8.68
CA VAL A 231 -1.21 47.85 -7.39
C VAL A 231 -1.46 49.35 -7.28
N ARG A 232 -2.36 49.74 -6.39
CA ARG A 232 -2.63 51.12 -5.99
C ARG A 232 -2.11 51.36 -4.58
N SER A 233 -1.78 52.61 -4.27
CA SER A 233 -1.28 53.00 -2.94
C SER A 233 -2.32 52.82 -1.82
N ASP A 234 -3.60 52.77 -2.17
CA ASP A 234 -4.74 52.55 -1.28
C ASP A 234 -5.28 51.10 -1.31
N ASP A 235 -4.62 50.19 -2.06
CA ASP A 235 -5.02 48.79 -2.06
C ASP A 235 -4.71 48.12 -0.72
N THR A 236 -5.66 47.35 -0.22
CA THR A 236 -5.41 46.38 0.87
C THR A 236 -4.96 45.08 0.23
N VAL A 237 -3.72 44.66 0.51
CA VAL A 237 -3.10 43.50 -0.13
C VAL A 237 -2.62 42.47 0.88
N ALA A 238 -2.66 41.20 0.47
CA ALA A 238 -1.91 40.13 1.10
C ALA A 238 -0.95 39.53 0.06
N VAL A 239 0.30 39.31 0.46
CA VAL A 239 1.37 38.88 -0.46
C VAL A 239 1.90 37.52 -0.04
N ALA A 240 2.05 36.62 -1.01
CA ALA A 240 2.73 35.35 -0.86
C ALA A 240 3.79 35.17 -1.95
N GLY A 241 4.82 34.38 -1.68
CA GLY A 241 5.84 34.04 -2.68
C GLY A 241 5.80 32.55 -3.05
N SER A 242 6.15 32.26 -4.29
CA SER A 242 6.20 30.90 -4.81
C SER A 242 7.41 30.15 -4.27
N PRO A 243 7.27 28.91 -3.74
CA PRO A 243 8.40 28.18 -3.15
C PRO A 243 9.56 27.86 -4.09
N GLY A 244 9.31 27.72 -5.40
CA GLY A 244 10.33 27.32 -6.39
C GLY A 244 10.32 28.14 -7.68
N LYS A 245 9.66 29.30 -7.67
CA LYS A 245 9.69 30.26 -8.78
C LYS A 245 9.95 31.65 -8.21
N ARG A 246 10.63 32.51 -8.97
CA ARG A 246 10.81 33.92 -8.60
C ARG A 246 9.53 34.70 -8.86
N ARG A 247 8.46 34.30 -8.19
CA ARG A 247 7.10 34.75 -8.42
C ARG A 247 6.44 35.11 -7.10
N ILE A 248 5.65 36.17 -7.13
CA ILE A 248 4.79 36.59 -6.02
C ILE A 248 3.33 36.60 -6.45
N LEU A 249 2.47 36.30 -5.49
CA LEU A 249 1.03 36.28 -5.60
C LEU A 249 0.49 37.40 -4.70
N ILE A 250 -0.22 38.36 -5.28
CA ILE A 250 -0.75 39.53 -4.56
C ILE A 250 -2.27 39.47 -4.61
N SER A 251 -2.88 39.11 -3.48
CA SER A 251 -4.33 39.16 -3.28
C SER A 251 -4.75 40.59 -2.97
N ILE A 252 -5.56 41.21 -3.82
CA ILE A 252 -6.02 42.60 -3.69
C ILE A 252 -7.45 42.60 -3.16
N ALA A 253 -7.58 42.67 -1.84
CA ALA A 253 -8.86 42.61 -1.12
C ALA A 253 -9.80 43.77 -1.51
N SER A 254 -9.27 44.97 -1.71
CA SER A 254 -10.02 46.17 -2.12
C SER A 254 -10.77 46.02 -3.45
N ARG A 255 -10.30 45.13 -4.33
CA ARG A 255 -10.79 44.98 -5.72
C ARG A 255 -11.23 43.55 -6.09
N GLY A 256 -11.00 42.56 -5.22
CA GLY A 256 -11.35 41.17 -5.48
C GLY A 256 -10.49 40.52 -6.57
N LEU A 257 -9.19 40.85 -6.63
CA LEU A 257 -8.28 40.41 -7.69
C LEU A 257 -7.10 39.61 -7.12
N LEU A 258 -6.55 38.69 -7.92
CA LEU A 258 -5.24 38.10 -7.72
C LEU A 258 -4.28 38.57 -8.82
N LEU A 259 -3.20 39.25 -8.45
CA LEU A 259 -2.07 39.48 -9.35
C LEU A 259 -1.04 38.36 -9.19
N VAL A 260 -0.52 37.88 -10.31
CA VAL A 260 0.56 36.91 -10.38
C VAL A 260 1.72 37.59 -11.09
N CYS A 261 2.83 37.77 -10.39
CA CYS A 261 3.95 38.57 -10.88
C CYS A 261 5.24 37.78 -10.75
N GLU A 262 5.87 37.48 -11.88
CA GLU A 262 7.11 36.72 -11.96
C GLU A 262 8.25 37.63 -12.42
N PHE A 263 9.34 37.65 -11.66
CA PHE A 263 10.55 38.39 -11.98
C PHE A 263 11.12 37.84 -13.30
N GLY A 264 11.49 38.74 -14.20
CA GLY A 264 11.85 38.45 -15.59
C GLY A 264 10.66 38.29 -16.56
N ALA A 265 9.42 38.37 -16.08
CA ALA A 265 8.19 38.22 -16.86
C ALA A 265 7.21 39.40 -16.64
N SER A 266 5.92 39.21 -16.92
CA SER A 266 4.88 40.26 -16.82
C SER A 266 4.09 40.19 -15.50
N CYS A 267 3.49 41.33 -15.14
CA CYS A 267 2.65 41.52 -13.94
C CYS A 267 1.41 42.37 -14.29
N GLU A 268 0.72 42.01 -15.38
CA GLU A 268 -0.30 42.89 -16.00
C GLU A 268 -1.72 42.33 -16.06
N ASN A 269 -1.90 41.01 -15.96
CA ASN A 269 -3.20 40.35 -16.15
C ASN A 269 -3.75 39.80 -14.82
N PRO A 270 -4.46 40.61 -14.02
CA PRO A 270 -5.08 40.14 -12.78
C PRO A 270 -6.17 39.12 -13.05
N VAL A 271 -6.27 38.11 -12.19
CA VAL A 271 -7.37 37.15 -12.17
C VAL A 271 -8.48 37.71 -11.27
N PRO A 272 -9.70 37.96 -11.79
CA PRO A 272 -10.83 38.35 -10.95
C PRO A 272 -11.29 37.15 -10.13
N LEU A 273 -11.34 37.31 -8.80
CA LEU A 273 -11.80 36.27 -7.89
C LEU A 273 -13.29 36.35 -7.64
N GLY A 274 -13.90 37.53 -7.63
CA GLY A 274 -15.34 37.67 -7.39
C GLY A 274 -15.84 39.11 -7.54
N PRO A 275 -17.13 39.36 -7.28
CA PRO A 275 -17.71 40.70 -7.40
C PRO A 275 -17.29 41.60 -6.23
N GLY A 276 -16.34 42.51 -6.48
CA GLY A 276 -16.05 43.64 -5.58
C GLY A 276 -15.07 43.36 -4.44
N LYS A 277 -15.16 44.18 -3.39
CA LYS A 277 -14.27 44.16 -2.21
C LYS A 277 -14.56 42.92 -1.35
N ALA A 278 -13.51 42.21 -0.95
CA ALA A 278 -13.54 41.04 -0.07
C ALA A 278 -12.49 41.18 1.06
N ASP A 279 -12.43 40.23 1.99
CA ASP A 279 -11.31 40.09 2.95
C ASP A 279 -10.42 38.93 2.49
N LEU A 280 -9.52 39.21 1.55
CA LEU A 280 -8.66 38.21 0.93
C LEU A 280 -7.35 38.05 1.72
N GLY A 281 -6.98 36.80 2.00
CA GLY A 281 -5.70 36.47 2.62
C GLY A 281 -4.58 36.15 1.63
N ALA A 282 -3.40 35.86 2.18
CA ALA A 282 -2.24 35.46 1.40
C ALA A 282 -2.53 34.14 0.67
N ALA A 283 -2.23 34.11 -0.63
CA ALA A 283 -2.45 32.93 -1.45
C ALA A 283 -1.47 31.81 -1.08
N VAL A 284 -1.93 30.57 -1.18
CA VAL A 284 -1.10 29.39 -0.97
C VAL A 284 -0.91 28.69 -2.31
N GLU A 285 0.34 28.51 -2.72
CA GLU A 285 0.69 27.87 -4.00
C GLU A 285 0.99 26.39 -3.82
N VAL A 286 0.36 25.55 -4.66
CA VAL A 286 0.64 24.13 -4.77
C VAL A 286 0.56 23.69 -6.23
N GLY A 287 1.68 23.16 -6.77
CA GLY A 287 1.79 22.86 -8.19
C GLY A 287 1.52 24.11 -9.03
N ASP A 288 0.64 24.00 -10.02
CA ASP A 288 0.23 25.13 -10.86
C ASP A 288 -1.06 25.80 -10.39
N HIS A 289 -1.40 25.69 -9.11
CA HIS A 289 -2.59 26.31 -8.53
C HIS A 289 -2.24 27.27 -7.37
N ALA A 290 -2.99 28.36 -7.29
CA ALA A 290 -3.02 29.25 -6.13
C ALA A 290 -4.40 29.15 -5.46
N ILE A 291 -4.40 28.92 -4.15
CA ILE A 291 -5.59 28.90 -3.32
C ILE A 291 -5.64 30.21 -2.54
N VAL A 292 -6.64 31.05 -2.79
CA VAL A 292 -6.82 32.35 -2.15
C VAL A 292 -7.98 32.28 -1.16
N PRO A 293 -7.74 32.47 0.16
CA PRO A 293 -8.81 32.50 1.15
C PRO A 293 -9.58 33.82 1.09
N ASP A 294 -10.91 33.73 1.21
CA ASP A 294 -11.80 34.87 1.44
C ASP A 294 -12.50 34.70 2.80
N TYR A 295 -11.98 35.42 3.79
CA TYR A 295 -12.42 35.34 5.19
C TYR A 295 -13.77 36.02 5.42
N SER A 296 -14.16 36.94 4.53
CA SER A 296 -15.46 37.63 4.63
C SER A 296 -16.64 36.69 4.42
N THR A 297 -16.39 35.55 3.77
CA THR A 297 -17.41 34.56 3.46
C THR A 297 -17.06 33.15 3.90
N GLY A 298 -15.82 32.85 4.30
CA GLY A 298 -15.40 31.51 4.71
C GLY A 298 -15.13 30.55 3.53
N ARG A 299 -14.78 31.09 2.36
CA ARG A 299 -14.53 30.32 1.13
C ARG A 299 -13.08 30.41 0.67
N VAL A 300 -12.73 29.60 -0.32
CA VAL A 300 -11.47 29.70 -1.07
C VAL A 300 -11.72 29.76 -2.57
N TRP A 301 -10.87 30.53 -3.25
CA TRP A 301 -10.77 30.59 -4.71
C TRP A 301 -9.57 29.78 -5.16
N ILE A 302 -9.77 28.86 -6.11
CA ILE A 302 -8.68 28.06 -6.68
C ILE A 302 -8.42 28.59 -8.08
N VAL A 303 -7.22 29.13 -8.28
CA VAL A 303 -6.77 29.72 -9.53
C VAL A 303 -5.71 28.83 -10.15
N ASN A 304 -5.88 28.44 -11.41
CA ASN A 304 -4.83 27.80 -12.17
C ASN A 304 -3.89 28.88 -12.73
N LEU A 305 -2.62 28.80 -12.35
CA LEU A 305 -1.58 29.79 -12.61
C LEU A 305 -1.02 29.74 -14.03
N GLU A 306 -1.26 28.65 -14.79
CA GLU A 306 -0.90 28.57 -16.21
C GLU A 306 -1.95 29.26 -17.09
N THR A 307 -3.22 28.97 -16.82
CA THR A 307 -4.35 29.51 -17.60
C THR A 307 -4.82 30.87 -17.09
N MET A 308 -4.36 31.29 -15.91
CA MET A 308 -4.74 32.54 -15.24
C MET A 308 -6.25 32.66 -15.06
N ARG A 309 -6.89 31.57 -14.62
CA ARG A 309 -8.35 31.48 -14.41
C ARG A 309 -8.70 30.81 -13.10
N VAL A 310 -9.80 31.26 -12.50
CA VAL A 310 -10.47 30.53 -11.41
C VAL A 310 -10.99 29.20 -11.98
N VAL A 311 -10.52 28.09 -11.43
CA VAL A 311 -10.95 26.73 -11.81
C VAL A 311 -11.99 26.16 -10.85
N ALA A 312 -12.01 26.64 -9.60
CA ALA A 312 -13.02 26.27 -8.62
C ALA A 312 -13.19 27.35 -7.54
N GLU A 313 -14.39 27.40 -6.97
CA GLU A 313 -14.74 28.13 -5.75
C GLU A 313 -15.30 27.13 -4.75
N ARG A 314 -14.84 27.18 -3.49
CA ARG A 314 -15.28 26.22 -2.45
C ARG A 314 -15.56 26.91 -1.14
N GLN A 315 -16.77 26.69 -0.63
CA GLN A 315 -17.18 27.08 0.71
C GLN A 315 -16.54 26.11 1.70
N LEU A 316 -15.67 26.60 2.59
CA LEU A 316 -15.06 25.78 3.64
C LEU A 316 -15.81 25.90 4.96
N PHE A 317 -16.36 27.08 5.24
CA PHE A 317 -17.12 27.40 6.44
C PHE A 317 -18.39 28.16 6.07
N ASP A 318 -19.51 27.87 6.72
CA ASP A 318 -20.80 28.53 6.44
C ASP A 318 -20.91 29.94 7.08
N ARG A 319 -19.78 30.53 7.49
CA ARG A 319 -19.67 31.82 8.18
C ARG A 319 -18.41 32.57 7.78
N ALA A 320 -18.41 33.89 7.96
CA ALA A 320 -17.19 34.68 7.97
C ALA A 320 -16.28 34.20 9.11
N VAL A 321 -15.06 33.79 8.77
CA VAL A 321 -14.07 33.27 9.72
C VAL A 321 -12.68 33.46 9.15
N ARG A 322 -11.74 33.92 9.98
CA ARG A 322 -10.31 33.90 9.65
C ARG A 322 -9.74 32.54 10.00
N PHE A 323 -9.66 31.67 9.00
CA PHE A 323 -9.13 30.31 9.11
C PHE A 323 -7.67 30.26 8.64
N GLU A 324 -6.94 29.24 9.08
CA GLU A 324 -5.57 28.97 8.64
C GLU A 324 -5.59 28.15 7.35
N LEU A 325 -4.75 28.53 6.38
CA LEU A 325 -4.38 27.69 5.24
C LEU A 325 -2.92 27.28 5.37
N LEU A 326 -2.66 25.97 5.32
CA LEU A 326 -1.33 25.41 5.50
C LEU A 326 -1.02 24.48 4.32
N THR A 327 0.24 24.44 3.88
CA THR A 327 0.71 23.46 2.90
C THR A 327 1.83 22.59 3.41
N ARG A 328 1.71 21.29 3.16
CA ARG A 328 2.74 20.29 3.46
C ARG A 328 2.78 19.27 2.33
N ASP A 329 3.95 19.16 1.69
CA ASP A 329 4.24 18.13 0.66
C ASP A 329 3.17 18.04 -0.45
N GLY A 330 2.64 19.17 -0.89
CA GLY A 330 1.65 19.24 -1.96
C GLY A 330 0.20 19.05 -1.53
N VAL A 331 -0.09 18.97 -0.22
CA VAL A 331 -1.44 18.92 0.34
C VAL A 331 -1.79 20.26 0.99
N VAL A 332 -3.02 20.74 0.75
CA VAL A 332 -3.55 21.97 1.36
C VAL A 332 -4.48 21.61 2.50
N PHE A 333 -4.19 22.13 3.68
CA PHE A 333 -5.00 21.98 4.89
C PHE A 333 -5.69 23.29 5.20
N TYR A 334 -6.92 23.20 5.70
CA TYR A 334 -7.61 24.33 6.30
C TYR A 334 -7.98 24.01 7.75
N ASN A 335 -7.94 25.02 8.61
CA ASN A 335 -8.20 24.86 10.03
C ASN A 335 -8.85 26.11 10.61
N ASP A 336 -9.93 25.95 11.38
CA ASP A 336 -10.40 26.98 12.30
C ASP A 336 -9.88 26.67 13.71
N PRO A 337 -8.89 27.41 14.23
CA PRO A 337 -8.31 27.16 15.56
C PRO A 337 -9.33 27.18 16.70
N ASP A 338 -10.42 27.93 16.55
CA ASP A 338 -11.40 28.16 17.62
C ASP A 338 -12.59 27.19 17.56
N SER A 339 -12.61 26.29 16.58
CA SER A 339 -13.62 25.23 16.47
C SER A 339 -13.01 23.85 16.19
N ALA A 340 -13.89 22.87 15.99
CA ALA A 340 -13.51 21.51 15.61
C ALA A 340 -13.30 21.38 14.10
N GLU A 341 -13.68 22.38 13.31
CA GLU A 341 -13.72 22.32 11.85
C GLU A 341 -12.32 22.49 11.27
N ALA A 342 -11.90 21.49 10.52
CA ALA A 342 -10.67 21.48 9.73
C ALA A 342 -10.88 20.62 8.48
N GLY A 343 -9.85 20.46 7.67
CA GLY A 343 -9.89 19.49 6.59
C GLY A 343 -8.79 19.68 5.57
N ILE A 344 -8.95 18.99 4.46
CA ILE A 344 -8.03 19.00 3.33
C ILE A 344 -8.76 19.46 2.08
N LEU A 345 -8.07 20.25 1.28
CA LEU A 345 -8.51 20.74 -0.02
C LEU A 345 -7.60 20.17 -1.11
N ASP A 346 -8.17 19.52 -2.11
CA ASP A 346 -7.42 19.12 -3.30
C ASP A 346 -7.41 20.22 -4.38
N LEU A 347 -6.54 20.06 -5.38
CA LEU A 347 -6.35 21.04 -6.45
C LEU A 347 -7.54 21.16 -7.42
N ASN A 348 -8.45 20.18 -7.41
CA ASN A 348 -9.71 20.22 -8.17
C ASN A 348 -10.86 20.85 -7.37
N GLY A 349 -10.58 21.25 -6.13
CA GLY A 349 -11.53 21.83 -5.19
C GLY A 349 -12.38 20.81 -4.45
N ASN A 350 -12.05 19.52 -4.42
CA ASN A 350 -12.73 18.61 -3.51
C ASN A 350 -12.28 18.91 -2.08
N VAL A 351 -13.25 18.95 -1.17
CA VAL A 351 -13.04 19.23 0.24
C VAL A 351 -13.27 17.96 1.03
N ARG A 352 -12.29 17.58 1.85
CA ARG A 352 -12.43 16.50 2.84
C ARG A 352 -12.46 17.14 4.22
N ALA A 353 -13.66 17.39 4.71
CA ALA A 353 -13.86 17.97 6.03
C ALA A 353 -13.52 16.95 7.13
N VAL A 354 -12.86 17.45 8.18
CA VAL A 354 -12.37 16.68 9.32
C VAL A 354 -12.76 17.40 10.60
N SER A 355 -13.22 16.64 11.59
CA SER A 355 -13.47 17.15 12.93
C SER A 355 -12.27 16.83 13.82
N LYS A 356 -11.56 17.86 14.32
CA LYS A 356 -10.37 17.69 15.19
C LYS A 356 -10.69 16.96 16.49
N TYR A 357 -11.89 17.19 17.03
CA TYR A 357 -12.42 16.59 18.24
C TYR A 357 -13.95 16.59 18.18
N ASN A 358 -14.61 15.76 18.97
CA ASN A 358 -16.07 15.75 19.02
C ASN A 358 -16.60 17.07 19.62
N PRO A 359 -17.35 17.90 18.88
CA PRO A 359 -17.79 19.22 19.34
C PRO A 359 -18.81 19.17 20.50
N VAL A 360 -19.49 18.03 20.68
CA VAL A 360 -20.47 17.80 21.77
C VAL A 360 -19.78 17.24 23.02
N LYS A 361 -18.79 16.36 22.83
CA LYS A 361 -18.02 15.76 23.92
C LYS A 361 -16.53 15.78 23.59
N PRO A 362 -15.82 16.89 23.85
CA PRO A 362 -14.45 17.11 23.38
C PRO A 362 -13.43 16.04 23.84
N ASP A 363 -13.69 15.41 24.99
CA ASP A 363 -12.86 14.33 25.55
C ASP A 363 -13.08 12.96 24.90
N SER A 364 -14.10 12.83 24.03
CA SER A 364 -14.27 11.64 23.18
C SER A 364 -13.53 11.82 21.87
N GLY A 365 -13.12 10.72 21.25
CA GLY A 365 -12.39 10.73 19.97
C GLY A 365 -13.15 11.46 18.85
N PRO A 366 -12.48 11.77 17.73
CA PRO A 366 -13.10 12.47 16.61
C PRO A 366 -14.29 11.67 16.06
N VAL A 367 -15.32 12.39 15.60
CA VAL A 367 -16.50 11.80 14.94
C VAL A 367 -16.31 11.94 13.44
N GLN A 368 -16.55 10.87 12.67
CA GLN A 368 -16.54 10.98 11.21
C GLN A 368 -17.63 11.95 10.74
N VAL A 369 -17.22 13.01 10.06
CA VAL A 369 -18.14 13.92 9.37
C VAL A 369 -18.52 13.25 8.05
N ALA A 370 -19.80 12.95 7.86
CA ALA A 370 -20.29 12.41 6.60
C ALA A 370 -19.91 13.37 5.47
N ALA A 371 -19.34 12.84 4.38
CA ALA A 371 -18.99 13.60 3.18
C ALA A 371 -20.26 14.21 2.59
N ASP A 372 -20.52 15.47 2.91
CA ASP A 372 -21.67 16.19 2.40
C ASP A 372 -21.25 16.83 1.08
N ASN A 373 -21.65 16.21 -0.04
CA ASN A 373 -21.64 16.83 -1.36
C ASN A 373 -22.65 17.99 -1.34
N ARG A 374 -22.27 19.11 -0.74
CA ARG A 374 -23.06 20.34 -0.73
C ARG A 374 -22.82 21.11 -2.02
N ASP A 375 -23.40 20.61 -3.09
CA ASP A 375 -23.68 21.41 -4.28
C ASP A 375 -25.05 22.05 -4.13
N THR A 376 -25.15 23.34 -4.45
CA THR A 376 -26.34 24.15 -4.22
C THR A 376 -27.24 24.15 -5.46
N SER A 377 -28.50 23.78 -5.23
CA SER A 377 -29.69 24.23 -5.96
C SER A 377 -29.88 23.79 -7.44
N ARG A 378 -30.75 22.79 -7.62
CA ARG A 378 -31.92 22.94 -8.51
C ARG A 378 -33.16 22.32 -7.89
N GLN A 379 -34.17 23.16 -7.71
CA GLN A 379 -35.46 22.90 -7.08
C GLN A 379 -36.27 21.80 -7.78
N GLN A 380 -36.96 20.96 -6.99
CA GLN A 380 -38.17 20.26 -7.44
C GLN A 380 -39.27 20.36 -6.35
N PRO A 381 -40.53 20.70 -6.68
CA PRO A 381 -41.60 20.88 -5.69
C PRO A 381 -42.26 19.55 -5.25
N PRO A 382 -43.07 19.56 -4.17
CA PRO A 382 -43.30 18.41 -3.30
C PRO A 382 -44.40 17.44 -3.74
N SER A 383 -44.29 16.23 -3.18
CA SER A 383 -45.15 15.05 -3.34
C SER A 383 -46.60 15.21 -2.84
N THR A 384 -47.54 14.54 -3.52
CA THR A 384 -48.85 14.17 -2.95
C THR A 384 -49.23 12.72 -3.26
N GLY A 385 -49.65 12.00 -2.21
CA GLY A 385 -50.77 11.04 -2.18
C GLY A 385 -50.75 9.73 -2.99
N ARG A 386 -50.70 8.58 -2.28
CA ARG A 386 -51.26 7.25 -2.69
C ARG A 386 -52.80 7.25 -2.48
N PRO A 387 -53.63 6.20 -2.80
CA PRO A 387 -53.43 4.92 -3.53
C PRO A 387 -54.62 4.47 -4.47
N ARG A 388 -54.49 3.33 -5.22
CA ARG A 388 -55.53 2.25 -5.39
C ARG A 388 -55.20 1.10 -6.41
N SER A 389 -55.33 -0.14 -5.91
CA SER A 389 -55.75 -1.48 -6.42
C SER A 389 -55.93 -1.90 -7.92
N GLY A 390 -55.22 -3.00 -8.32
CA GLY A 390 -55.68 -4.28 -8.97
C GLY A 390 -55.98 -4.37 -10.49
N PRO A 391 -56.17 -5.57 -11.13
CA PRO A 391 -55.60 -6.93 -10.91
C PRO A 391 -55.25 -7.77 -12.20
N THR A 392 -54.53 -8.90 -12.01
CA THR A 392 -54.55 -10.23 -12.72
C THR A 392 -54.25 -10.42 -14.22
N GLY A 393 -53.37 -11.40 -14.51
CA GLY A 393 -53.29 -12.16 -15.78
C GLY A 393 -52.32 -13.35 -15.68
N ALA A 394 -52.83 -14.57 -15.89
CA ALA A 394 -52.22 -15.88 -15.54
C ALA A 394 -51.32 -16.51 -16.63
N ALA A 395 -50.41 -17.41 -16.21
CA ALA A 395 -49.65 -18.38 -17.01
C ALA A 395 -50.47 -19.66 -17.32
N PRO A 396 -50.12 -20.49 -18.34
CA PRO A 396 -49.49 -21.80 -18.04
C PRO A 396 -48.50 -22.37 -19.12
N PRO A 397 -47.83 -23.54 -18.86
CA PRO A 397 -46.51 -23.93 -19.40
C PRO A 397 -46.49 -25.20 -20.28
N VAL A 398 -45.39 -25.48 -21.02
CA VAL A 398 -44.99 -26.86 -21.44
C VAL A 398 -43.46 -27.04 -21.62
N ARG A 399 -42.90 -27.95 -20.79
CA ARG A 399 -41.81 -28.96 -20.85
C ARG A 399 -40.58 -28.84 -21.82
N GLY A 400 -39.41 -29.17 -21.25
CA GLY A 400 -38.06 -29.28 -21.87
C GLY A 400 -37.80 -30.54 -22.73
N PRO A 401 -36.53 -30.84 -23.10
CA PRO A 401 -35.54 -31.38 -22.15
C PRO A 401 -34.06 -30.92 -22.34
N GLY A 402 -33.25 -31.05 -21.29
CA GLY A 402 -31.80 -31.23 -21.40
C GLY A 402 -30.92 -30.20 -20.69
N ASP A 403 -31.04 -30.05 -19.37
CA ASP A 403 -30.07 -29.29 -18.59
C ASP A 403 -28.80 -30.11 -18.43
N THR A 404 -27.79 -29.77 -19.24
CA THR A 404 -26.39 -30.03 -18.93
C THR A 404 -26.02 -29.22 -17.69
N GLU A 405 -25.45 -29.94 -16.73
CA GLU A 405 -24.81 -29.47 -15.49
C GLU A 405 -24.07 -28.12 -15.63
N PRO A 406 -24.17 -27.22 -14.63
CA PRO A 406 -23.50 -25.91 -14.70
C PRO A 406 -21.99 -26.06 -14.42
N VAL A 407 -21.18 -25.69 -15.41
CA VAL A 407 -19.72 -25.54 -15.28
C VAL A 407 -19.42 -24.37 -14.32
N PRO A 408 -18.45 -24.49 -13.41
CA PRO A 408 -18.05 -23.41 -12.50
C PRO A 408 -17.53 -22.18 -13.26
N VAL A 409 -17.90 -21.00 -12.76
CA VAL A 409 -17.54 -19.69 -13.33
C VAL A 409 -16.07 -19.36 -13.05
N GLY A 410 -15.30 -19.04 -14.10
CA GLY A 410 -13.99 -18.42 -13.95
C GLY A 410 -13.15 -18.34 -15.23
N ALA A 411 -13.34 -17.25 -16.00
CA ALA A 411 -12.58 -16.80 -17.19
C ALA A 411 -12.72 -17.62 -18.50
N PRO A 412 -12.67 -16.96 -19.68
CA PRO A 412 -12.74 -17.65 -20.97
C PRO A 412 -11.47 -18.48 -21.23
N ALA A 413 -11.65 -19.73 -21.70
CA ALA A 413 -10.54 -20.64 -22.06
C ALA A 413 -9.80 -20.21 -23.34
N ALA A 414 -10.40 -19.31 -24.13
CA ALA A 414 -9.84 -18.74 -25.34
C ALA A 414 -9.85 -17.21 -25.29
N ASP A 415 -8.94 -16.57 -26.03
CA ASP A 415 -8.82 -15.12 -26.15
C ASP A 415 -8.58 -14.71 -27.61
N ILE A 416 -8.81 -13.43 -27.93
CA ILE A 416 -8.66 -12.88 -29.29
C ILE A 416 -7.47 -11.93 -29.32
N VAL A 417 -6.51 -12.22 -30.19
CA VAL A 417 -5.40 -11.32 -30.53
C VAL A 417 -5.68 -10.70 -31.89
N ILE A 418 -5.65 -9.36 -31.98
CA ILE A 418 -5.92 -8.61 -33.22
C ILE A 418 -4.68 -7.80 -33.58
N LYS A 419 -4.20 -7.96 -34.82
CA LYS A 419 -3.04 -7.24 -35.35
C LYS A 419 -3.42 -6.35 -36.53
N PRO A 420 -2.78 -5.17 -36.69
CA PRO A 420 -1.75 -4.61 -35.79
C PRO A 420 -2.33 -4.05 -34.48
N SER A 421 -3.62 -3.73 -34.44
CA SER A 421 -4.37 -3.34 -33.25
C SER A 421 -5.86 -3.62 -33.48
N ASN A 422 -6.71 -3.36 -32.47
CA ASN A 422 -8.17 -3.46 -32.60
C ASN A 422 -8.82 -2.21 -33.23
N ARG A 423 -8.04 -1.35 -33.89
CA ARG A 423 -8.51 -0.14 -34.57
C ARG A 423 -7.86 0.01 -35.93
N GLY A 424 -8.57 0.55 -36.91
CA GLY A 424 -7.99 0.90 -38.22
C GLY A 424 -8.97 1.56 -39.14
N LEU A 425 -8.63 1.64 -40.42
CA LEU A 425 -9.43 2.34 -41.44
C LEU A 425 -10.28 1.36 -42.26
N VAL A 426 -11.35 1.88 -42.85
CA VAL A 426 -12.12 1.18 -43.88
C VAL A 426 -11.19 0.59 -44.94
N GLY A 427 -11.35 -0.71 -45.20
CA GLY A 427 -10.59 -1.45 -46.19
C GLY A 427 -9.22 -1.98 -45.74
N GLU A 428 -8.75 -1.67 -44.53
CA GLU A 428 -7.53 -2.28 -43.98
C GLU A 428 -7.73 -3.76 -43.62
N GLU A 429 -6.66 -4.55 -43.78
CA GLU A 429 -6.63 -5.97 -43.41
C GLU A 429 -6.17 -6.15 -41.97
N PHE A 430 -6.96 -6.88 -41.21
CA PHE A 430 -6.65 -7.28 -39.84
C PHE A 430 -6.37 -8.77 -39.80
N GLU A 431 -5.39 -9.18 -39.00
CA GLU A 431 -5.17 -10.59 -38.64
C GLU A 431 -5.75 -10.83 -37.25
N LEU A 432 -6.67 -11.78 -37.13
CA LEU A 432 -7.33 -12.15 -35.87
C LEU A 432 -6.94 -13.59 -35.52
N ALA A 433 -6.43 -13.81 -34.31
CA ALA A 433 -5.99 -15.10 -33.83
C ALA A 433 -6.72 -15.50 -32.54
N ALA A 434 -7.20 -16.74 -32.46
CA ALA A 434 -7.73 -17.35 -31.26
C ALA A 434 -6.58 -18.02 -30.51
N VAL A 435 -6.38 -17.66 -29.24
CA VAL A 435 -5.30 -18.21 -28.40
C VAL A 435 -5.86 -18.86 -27.15
N ALA A 436 -5.26 -19.98 -26.71
CA ALA A 436 -5.65 -20.66 -25.47
C ALA A 436 -5.09 -19.94 -24.25
N ARG A 437 -5.88 -19.83 -23.17
CA ARG A 437 -5.44 -19.31 -21.86
C ARG A 437 -5.15 -20.41 -20.82
N GLY A 438 -5.28 -21.69 -21.18
CA GLY A 438 -5.04 -22.83 -20.30
C GLY A 438 -4.06 -23.85 -20.91
N PRO A 439 -3.70 -24.91 -20.15
CA PRO A 439 -2.75 -25.95 -20.61
C PRO A 439 -3.28 -26.78 -21.78
N ILE A 440 -4.59 -26.69 -22.07
CA ILE A 440 -5.27 -27.37 -23.17
C ILE A 440 -5.35 -26.41 -24.35
N GLY A 441 -4.70 -26.74 -25.47
CA GLY A 441 -4.71 -25.93 -26.69
C GLY A 441 -6.08 -25.88 -27.41
N LEU A 442 -6.19 -25.08 -28.47
CA LEU A 442 -7.39 -24.99 -29.32
C LEU A 442 -7.24 -25.88 -30.57
N ALA A 443 -8.31 -26.56 -30.98
CA ALA A 443 -8.36 -27.35 -32.21
C ALA A 443 -8.96 -26.58 -33.38
N THR A 444 -10.11 -25.92 -33.17
CA THR A 444 -10.85 -25.20 -34.22
C THR A 444 -11.47 -23.92 -33.68
N ALA A 445 -11.67 -22.94 -34.57
CA ALA A 445 -12.32 -21.67 -34.25
C ALA A 445 -13.27 -21.24 -35.38
N ARG A 446 -14.41 -20.67 -35.02
CA ARG A 446 -15.39 -20.05 -35.92
C ARG A 446 -15.65 -18.62 -35.47
N TRP A 447 -15.54 -17.69 -36.41
CA TRP A 447 -15.58 -16.25 -36.19
C TRP A 447 -16.83 -15.63 -36.78
N THR A 448 -17.36 -14.60 -36.11
CA THR A 448 -18.29 -13.62 -36.69
C THR A 448 -17.74 -12.22 -36.43
N PHE A 449 -17.81 -11.33 -37.42
CA PHE A 449 -17.12 -10.04 -37.38
C PHE A 449 -18.04 -8.84 -37.12
N GLY A 450 -19.33 -9.07 -36.84
CA GLY A 450 -20.30 -8.00 -36.58
C GLY A 450 -20.81 -7.24 -37.82
N ASP A 451 -20.24 -7.48 -39.00
CA ASP A 451 -20.64 -6.88 -40.29
C ASP A 451 -21.51 -7.81 -41.16
N GLY A 452 -21.90 -8.97 -40.61
CA GLY A 452 -22.67 -10.00 -41.31
C GLY A 452 -21.82 -11.10 -41.95
N THR A 453 -20.49 -10.99 -41.92
CA THR A 453 -19.57 -12.01 -42.45
C THR A 453 -19.03 -12.94 -41.36
N SER A 454 -18.45 -14.07 -41.77
CA SER A 454 -17.90 -15.10 -40.87
C SER A 454 -16.70 -15.83 -41.50
N ALA A 455 -15.84 -16.41 -40.65
CA ALA A 455 -14.69 -17.19 -41.08
C ALA A 455 -14.41 -18.38 -40.14
N THR A 456 -13.53 -19.29 -40.57
CA THR A 456 -13.09 -20.44 -39.77
C THR A 456 -11.57 -20.58 -39.83
N GLY A 457 -10.96 -21.00 -38.72
CA GLY A 457 -9.51 -21.15 -38.58
C GLY A 457 -8.99 -20.46 -37.32
N LEU A 458 -7.91 -20.97 -36.74
CA LEU A 458 -7.33 -20.36 -35.52
C LEU A 458 -6.74 -18.98 -35.77
N VAL A 459 -6.34 -18.69 -37.01
CA VAL A 459 -5.91 -17.37 -37.48
C VAL A 459 -6.68 -17.05 -38.75
N VAL A 460 -7.32 -15.89 -38.82
CA VAL A 460 -8.10 -15.41 -39.96
C VAL A 460 -7.71 -13.99 -40.32
N ARG A 461 -8.01 -13.59 -41.56
CA ARG A 461 -7.84 -12.22 -42.04
C ARG A 461 -9.18 -11.64 -42.44
N HIS A 462 -9.45 -10.40 -42.04
CA HIS A 462 -10.72 -9.73 -42.32
C HIS A 462 -10.53 -8.25 -42.67
N ARG A 463 -11.48 -7.70 -43.44
CA ARG A 463 -11.55 -6.29 -43.84
C ARG A 463 -12.98 -5.79 -43.64
N TRP A 464 -13.11 -4.58 -43.09
CA TRP A 464 -14.41 -3.93 -42.94
C TRP A 464 -14.57 -2.82 -43.97
N ASP A 465 -15.69 -2.84 -44.69
CA ASP A 465 -15.98 -1.90 -45.79
C ASP A 465 -16.74 -0.64 -45.34
N ARG A 466 -17.10 -0.55 -44.05
CA ARG A 466 -17.82 0.59 -43.47
C ARG A 466 -17.23 0.99 -42.13
N PRO A 467 -17.25 2.29 -41.80
CA PRO A 467 -16.85 2.75 -40.48
C PRO A 467 -17.88 2.32 -39.43
N GLY A 468 -17.44 2.06 -38.21
CA GLY A 468 -18.28 1.63 -37.09
C GLY A 468 -17.51 0.82 -36.04
N GLU A 469 -18.20 0.52 -34.94
CA GLU A 469 -17.72 -0.44 -33.95
C GLU A 469 -18.31 -1.82 -34.25
N PHE A 470 -17.46 -2.83 -34.35
CA PHE A 470 -17.81 -4.18 -34.74
C PHE A 470 -17.44 -5.16 -33.64
N GLN A 471 -18.43 -5.91 -33.14
CA GLN A 471 -18.21 -6.95 -32.16
C GLN A 471 -17.78 -8.25 -32.87
N VAL A 472 -16.51 -8.59 -32.69
CA VAL A 472 -15.94 -9.86 -33.14
C VAL A 472 -16.22 -10.92 -32.09
N ASN A 473 -16.80 -12.05 -32.50
CA ASN A 473 -17.03 -13.19 -31.63
C ASN A 473 -16.29 -14.41 -32.18
N VAL A 474 -15.69 -15.19 -31.29
CA VAL A 474 -15.09 -16.48 -31.64
C VAL A 474 -15.66 -17.60 -30.77
N ALA A 475 -16.16 -18.63 -31.43
CA ALA A 475 -16.52 -19.90 -30.81
C ALA A 475 -15.39 -20.90 -31.10
N THR A 476 -14.81 -21.49 -30.05
CA THR A 476 -13.64 -22.38 -30.18
C THR A 476 -13.93 -23.76 -29.60
N THR A 477 -13.17 -24.76 -30.07
CA THR A 477 -13.18 -26.13 -29.55
C THR A 477 -11.80 -26.44 -29.03
N LEU A 478 -11.70 -26.97 -27.81
CA LEU A 478 -10.45 -27.38 -27.18
C LEU A 478 -9.86 -28.59 -27.91
N ALA A 479 -8.55 -28.80 -27.75
CA ALA A 479 -7.83 -29.96 -28.29
C ALA A 479 -8.40 -31.32 -27.83
N ILE A 480 -9.11 -31.33 -26.70
CA ILE A 480 -9.81 -32.51 -26.16
C ILE A 480 -11.23 -32.71 -26.74
N GLY A 481 -11.65 -31.90 -27.72
CA GLY A 481 -12.93 -32.04 -28.42
C GLY A 481 -14.14 -31.36 -27.77
N LEU A 482 -13.96 -30.70 -26.62
CA LEU A 482 -15.03 -29.97 -25.92
C LEU A 482 -15.16 -28.52 -26.42
N PRO A 483 -16.37 -27.95 -26.50
CA PRO A 483 -16.56 -26.53 -26.79
C PRO A 483 -16.01 -25.68 -25.64
N ALA A 484 -15.30 -24.60 -25.98
CA ALA A 484 -14.89 -23.58 -25.01
C ALA A 484 -15.94 -22.45 -24.95
N PRO A 485 -16.05 -21.73 -23.82
CA PRO A 485 -16.84 -20.51 -23.75
C PRO A 485 -16.45 -19.53 -24.87
N PRO A 486 -17.42 -18.84 -25.51
CA PRO A 486 -17.12 -17.90 -26.59
C PRO A 486 -16.33 -16.70 -26.06
N ALA A 487 -15.36 -16.22 -26.85
CA ALA A 487 -14.63 -14.99 -26.57
C ALA A 487 -15.09 -13.88 -27.51
N THR A 488 -15.05 -12.64 -27.02
CA THR A 488 -15.51 -11.46 -27.76
C THR A 488 -14.48 -10.33 -27.70
N ALA A 489 -14.37 -9.57 -28.77
CA ALA A 489 -13.51 -8.39 -28.87
C ALA A 489 -14.19 -7.32 -29.72
N THR A 490 -13.94 -6.05 -29.43
CA THR A 490 -14.46 -4.93 -30.21
C THR A 490 -13.38 -4.39 -31.15
N VAL A 491 -13.71 -4.27 -32.43
CA VAL A 491 -12.89 -3.60 -33.46
C VAL A 491 -13.53 -2.29 -33.86
N VAL A 492 -12.77 -1.20 -33.89
CA VAL A 492 -13.25 0.13 -34.31
C VAL A 492 -12.67 0.49 -35.67
N ILE A 493 -13.55 0.74 -36.64
CA ILE A 493 -13.19 1.10 -38.01
C ILE A 493 -13.57 2.55 -38.26
N GLU A 494 -12.57 3.37 -38.58
CA GLU A 494 -12.75 4.78 -38.91
C GLU A 494 -12.85 4.98 -40.43
N PRO A 495 -13.48 6.08 -40.90
CA PRO A 495 -13.51 6.43 -42.33
C PRO A 495 -12.10 6.49 -42.94
N ALA A 496 -11.95 6.10 -44.21
CA ALA A 496 -10.64 6.04 -44.88
C ALA A 496 -9.90 7.41 -44.94
N ASP A 497 -10.64 8.51 -44.80
CA ASP A 497 -10.14 9.89 -44.76
C ASP A 497 -9.95 10.44 -43.34
N ALA A 498 -10.06 9.60 -42.30
CA ALA A 498 -9.86 10.02 -40.92
C ALA A 498 -8.44 10.62 -40.72
N PRO A 499 -8.34 11.86 -40.18
CA PRO A 499 -7.03 12.48 -39.94
C PRO A 499 -6.28 11.73 -38.84
N VAL A 500 -4.95 11.70 -38.95
CA VAL A 500 -4.07 11.12 -37.92
C VAL A 500 -4.26 11.82 -36.57
N ARG A 501 -4.34 11.06 -35.49
CA ARG A 501 -4.49 11.55 -34.11
C ARG A 501 -3.63 10.73 -33.15
N ILE A 502 -2.97 11.38 -32.20
CA ILE A 502 -2.32 10.69 -31.08
C ILE A 502 -3.39 10.48 -30.02
N ALA A 503 -3.68 9.22 -29.67
CA ALA A 503 -4.64 8.86 -28.62
C ALA A 503 -3.97 8.83 -27.24
N GLY A 504 -2.69 8.46 -27.20
CA GLY A 504 -1.92 8.45 -25.96
C GLY A 504 -0.43 8.19 -26.18
N ILE A 505 0.37 8.57 -25.18
CA ILE A 505 1.78 8.21 -25.06
C ILE A 505 1.89 7.28 -23.85
N SER A 506 2.45 6.09 -24.02
CA SER A 506 2.72 5.12 -22.95
C SER A 506 4.14 5.29 -22.41
N VAL A 507 4.31 5.04 -21.10
CA VAL A 507 5.58 5.10 -20.37
C VAL A 507 5.63 3.89 -19.45
N ASP A 508 6.67 3.07 -19.56
CA ASP A 508 6.86 1.87 -18.75
C ASP A 508 8.31 1.75 -18.27
N PRO A 509 8.58 1.75 -16.95
CA PRO A 509 7.62 1.85 -15.85
C PRO A 509 7.00 3.26 -15.73
N GLU A 510 5.80 3.38 -15.16
CA GLU A 510 5.07 4.65 -15.00
C GLU A 510 5.73 5.63 -14.00
N ALA A 511 6.52 5.10 -13.06
CA ALA A 511 7.33 5.85 -12.12
C ALA A 511 8.82 5.45 -12.25
N PRO A 512 9.50 5.87 -13.33
CA PRO A 512 10.88 5.48 -13.60
C PRO A 512 11.85 6.11 -12.59
N ARG A 513 12.99 5.45 -12.37
CA ARG A 513 14.10 5.99 -11.58
C ARG A 513 15.32 6.30 -12.44
N VAL A 514 16.21 7.12 -11.89
CA VAL A 514 17.53 7.38 -12.50
C VAL A 514 18.23 6.06 -12.81
N GLY A 515 18.72 5.92 -14.03
CA GLY A 515 19.44 4.73 -14.49
C GLY A 515 18.56 3.57 -14.96
N GLU A 516 17.24 3.63 -14.78
CA GLU A 516 16.33 2.60 -15.31
C GLU A 516 16.08 2.77 -16.82
N VAL A 517 15.87 1.66 -17.52
CA VAL A 517 15.45 1.67 -18.93
C VAL A 517 13.95 1.87 -18.99
N VAL A 518 13.53 3.01 -19.55
CA VAL A 518 12.14 3.40 -19.73
C VAL A 518 11.73 3.16 -21.18
N ARG A 519 10.62 2.46 -21.39
CA ARG A 519 10.00 2.23 -22.69
C ARG A 519 8.93 3.28 -22.93
N PHE A 520 9.08 4.01 -24.03
CA PHE A 520 8.09 4.95 -24.52
C PHE A 520 7.42 4.37 -25.76
N GLY A 521 6.10 4.44 -25.80
CA GLY A 521 5.30 4.01 -26.93
C GLY A 521 4.15 4.96 -27.18
N ALA A 522 3.44 4.74 -28.28
CA ALA A 522 2.36 5.63 -28.69
C ALA A 522 1.17 4.85 -29.23
N GLU A 523 -0.02 5.31 -28.86
CA GLU A 523 -1.26 4.90 -29.48
C GLU A 523 -1.70 5.97 -30.47
N VAL A 524 -1.81 5.62 -31.74
CA VAL A 524 -2.18 6.52 -32.84
C VAL A 524 -3.39 5.96 -33.57
N THR A 525 -4.35 6.85 -33.88
CA THR A 525 -5.61 6.55 -34.58
C THR A 525 -5.71 7.38 -35.87
N GLY A 526 -6.68 7.05 -36.73
CA GLY A 526 -6.81 7.63 -38.06
C GLY A 526 -5.76 7.13 -39.04
N ARG A 527 -5.39 7.98 -40.00
CA ARG A 527 -4.39 7.65 -41.02
C ARG A 527 -3.05 7.22 -40.40
N ARG A 528 -2.50 6.11 -40.90
CA ARG A 528 -1.17 5.61 -40.49
C ARG A 528 -0.10 6.69 -40.72
N PRO A 529 0.75 6.98 -39.72
CA PRO A 529 1.84 7.92 -39.89
C PRO A 529 2.91 7.41 -40.87
N ASP A 530 3.39 8.31 -41.72
CA ASP A 530 4.56 8.09 -42.58
C ASP A 530 5.87 8.40 -41.82
N ARG A 531 5.79 9.23 -40.77
CA ARG A 531 6.95 9.66 -39.98
C ARG A 531 6.62 9.85 -38.50
N TRP A 532 7.53 9.39 -37.65
CA TRP A 532 7.50 9.53 -36.19
C TRP A 532 8.72 10.31 -35.74
N GLU A 533 8.54 11.22 -34.78
CA GLU A 533 9.62 11.96 -34.14
C GLU A 533 9.34 12.10 -32.65
N TRP A 534 10.23 11.55 -31.84
CA TRP A 534 10.19 11.66 -30.39
C TRP A 534 11.20 12.68 -29.92
N PHE A 535 10.79 13.51 -28.96
CA PHE A 535 11.62 14.49 -28.30
C PHE A 535 11.57 14.30 -26.79
N VAL A 536 12.71 14.44 -26.13
CA VAL A 536 12.81 14.50 -24.67
C VAL A 536 13.39 15.88 -24.33
N GLN A 537 12.62 16.68 -23.58
CA GLN A 537 12.97 18.07 -23.28
C GLN A 537 13.29 18.91 -24.55
N GLY A 538 12.59 18.62 -25.64
CA GLY A 538 12.76 19.32 -26.92
C GLY A 538 13.87 18.76 -27.83
N GLU A 539 14.70 17.84 -27.35
CA GLU A 539 15.78 17.22 -28.14
C GLU A 539 15.31 15.94 -28.82
N PRO A 540 15.56 15.74 -30.13
CA PRO A 540 15.12 14.55 -30.86
C PRO A 540 15.88 13.30 -30.40
N VAL A 541 15.15 12.27 -29.98
CA VAL A 541 15.73 11.02 -29.42
C VAL A 541 15.40 9.76 -30.22
N SER A 542 14.32 9.74 -30.98
CA SER A 542 13.93 8.56 -31.77
C SER A 542 13.00 8.91 -32.95
N SER A 543 13.02 8.07 -33.98
CA SER A 543 12.10 8.11 -35.12
C SER A 543 11.30 6.81 -35.31
N ALA A 544 11.31 5.93 -34.30
CA ALA A 544 10.53 4.70 -34.28
C ALA A 544 9.19 4.91 -33.54
N PRO A 545 8.15 4.08 -33.78
CA PRO A 545 6.87 4.16 -33.07
C PRO A 545 6.98 3.97 -31.55
N ASP A 546 8.00 3.23 -31.11
CA ASP A 546 8.41 3.06 -29.72
C ASP A 546 9.94 3.19 -29.59
N PHE A 547 10.44 3.44 -28.38
CA PHE A 547 11.87 3.44 -28.09
C PHE A 547 12.17 3.24 -26.60
N GLN A 548 13.44 2.96 -26.30
CA GLN A 548 13.97 2.88 -24.94
C GLN A 548 14.82 4.10 -24.63
N HIS A 549 14.72 4.61 -23.41
CA HIS A 549 15.49 5.75 -22.93
C HIS A 549 15.88 5.58 -21.46
N THR A 550 17.02 6.13 -21.06
CA THR A 550 17.48 6.11 -19.67
C THR A 550 17.83 7.51 -19.23
N PHE A 551 17.27 7.93 -18.09
CA PHE A 551 17.47 9.26 -17.54
C PHE A 551 18.63 9.25 -16.54
N ALA A 552 19.56 10.19 -16.69
CA ALA A 552 20.77 10.28 -15.86
C ALA A 552 20.57 11.09 -14.56
N ALA A 553 19.48 11.86 -14.45
CA ALA A 553 19.19 12.71 -13.31
C ALA A 553 17.70 12.63 -12.93
N PRO A 554 17.34 12.78 -11.64
CA PRO A 554 15.94 12.84 -11.26
C PRO A 554 15.31 14.14 -11.76
N GLY A 555 14.00 14.13 -11.97
CA GLY A 555 13.26 15.30 -12.42
C GLY A 555 12.09 14.92 -13.33
N THR A 556 11.31 15.93 -13.71
CA THR A 556 10.19 15.75 -14.63
C THR A 556 10.65 16.05 -16.06
N TYR A 557 10.51 15.06 -16.94
CA TYR A 557 10.90 15.14 -18.34
C TYR A 557 9.66 15.25 -19.23
N THR A 558 9.61 16.29 -20.07
CA THR A 558 8.56 16.39 -21.09
C THR A 558 8.94 15.50 -22.27
N VAL A 559 8.15 14.46 -22.51
CA VAL A 559 8.28 13.57 -23.67
C VAL A 559 7.23 13.96 -24.69
N THR A 560 7.68 14.34 -25.88
CA THR A 560 6.84 14.83 -26.95
C THR A 560 6.93 13.89 -28.13
N LEU A 561 5.78 13.48 -28.63
CA LEU A 561 5.65 12.76 -29.88
C LEU A 561 5.06 13.69 -30.94
N ALA A 562 5.72 13.75 -32.10
CA ALA A 562 5.14 14.29 -33.32
C ALA A 562 5.00 13.18 -34.37
N VAL A 563 3.80 13.05 -34.94
CA VAL A 563 3.52 12.12 -36.04
C VAL A 563 3.04 12.88 -37.26
N THR A 564 3.49 12.45 -38.44
CA THR A 564 3.12 13.04 -39.73
C THR A 564 2.50 11.97 -40.62
N ALA A 565 1.33 12.24 -41.18
CA ALA A 565 0.65 11.40 -42.17
C ALA A 565 0.22 12.26 -43.37
N GLY A 566 0.88 12.10 -44.51
CA GLY A 566 0.75 12.97 -45.66
C GLY A 566 1.09 14.43 -45.33
N ALA A 567 0.13 15.33 -45.54
CA ALA A 567 0.28 16.77 -45.24
C ALA A 567 -0.08 17.14 -43.79
N VAL A 568 -0.58 16.20 -42.99
CA VAL A 568 -1.04 16.46 -41.62
C VAL A 568 0.04 16.07 -40.63
N ARG A 569 0.40 17.00 -39.72
CA ARG A 569 1.29 16.77 -38.59
C ARG A 569 0.55 17.06 -37.29
N VAL A 570 0.58 16.11 -36.37
CA VAL A 570 0.02 16.27 -35.02
C VAL A 570 1.10 15.98 -33.98
N GLN A 571 1.00 16.63 -32.83
CA GLN A 571 1.97 16.52 -31.75
C GLN A 571 1.27 16.46 -30.40
N GLN A 572 1.80 15.66 -29.48
CA GLN A 572 1.31 15.53 -28.10
C GLN A 572 2.50 15.37 -27.15
N SER A 573 2.35 15.87 -25.93
CA SER A 573 3.36 15.74 -24.87
C SER A 573 2.80 15.01 -23.66
N ARG A 574 3.67 14.28 -22.96
CA ARG A 574 3.41 13.64 -21.67
C ARG A 574 4.58 13.91 -20.72
N GLN A 575 4.29 14.24 -19.46
CA GLN A 575 5.31 14.34 -18.42
C GLN A 575 5.69 12.95 -17.92
N ALA A 576 7.00 12.70 -17.76
CA ALA A 576 7.55 11.52 -17.10
C ALA A 576 8.39 11.96 -15.90
N THR A 577 7.93 11.66 -14.69
CA THR A 577 8.63 12.00 -13.45
C THR A 577 9.63 10.91 -13.08
N VAL A 578 10.92 11.21 -13.20
CA VAL A 578 12.01 10.30 -12.86
C VAL A 578 12.42 10.54 -11.41
N ALA A 579 12.22 9.54 -10.56
CA ALA A 579 12.61 9.60 -9.17
C ALA A 579 14.12 9.41 -8.99
N PRO A 580 14.73 9.98 -7.93
CA PRO A 580 16.13 9.74 -7.62
C PRO A 580 16.41 8.26 -7.37
N GLU A 581 17.67 7.90 -7.54
CA GLU A 581 18.17 6.58 -7.17
C GLU A 581 17.89 6.33 -5.68
N PRO A 582 17.40 5.13 -5.30
CA PRO A 582 17.18 4.83 -3.89
C PRO A 582 18.49 4.95 -3.10
N PRO A 583 18.45 5.47 -1.87
CA PRO A 583 19.63 5.55 -1.03
C PRO A 583 20.27 4.17 -0.84
N PRO A 584 21.61 4.09 -0.73
CA PRO A 584 22.28 2.83 -0.45
C PRO A 584 21.79 2.27 0.90
N VAL A 585 21.51 0.98 0.92
CA VAL A 585 21.02 0.26 2.11
C VAL A 585 22.19 -0.45 2.78
N GLY A 586 22.38 -0.20 4.07
CA GLY A 586 23.39 -0.80 4.93
C GLY A 586 22.80 -1.44 6.19
N CYS A 587 23.64 -2.15 6.93
CA CYS A 587 23.24 -2.81 8.17
C CYS A 587 22.84 -1.80 9.26
N GLY A 588 21.67 -2.02 9.86
CA GLY A 588 21.08 -1.18 10.90
C GLY A 588 20.13 -0.11 10.37
N ASP A 589 19.96 0.00 9.04
CA ASP A 589 19.15 1.05 8.45
C ASP A 589 17.66 0.90 8.78
N VAL A 590 17.01 2.04 8.95
CA VAL A 590 15.57 2.17 9.08
C VAL A 590 15.01 2.73 7.78
N LEU A 591 14.35 1.87 7.01
CA LEU A 591 13.73 2.17 5.74
C LEU A 591 12.36 2.82 5.96
N ILE A 592 12.24 4.07 5.54
CA ILE A 592 10.98 4.82 5.47
C ILE A 592 10.53 5.12 4.02
N ALA A 593 11.31 4.64 3.05
CA ALA A 593 11.04 4.75 1.63
C ALA A 593 11.50 3.45 0.94
N SER A 594 10.94 3.19 -0.25
CA SER A 594 11.31 2.01 -1.04
C SER A 594 12.80 1.99 -1.38
N ALA A 595 13.42 0.82 -1.29
CA ALA A 595 14.85 0.64 -1.47
C ALA A 595 15.18 -0.64 -2.23
N VAL A 596 16.34 -0.64 -2.88
CA VAL A 596 16.90 -1.80 -3.59
C VAL A 596 18.26 -2.12 -3.01
N LEU A 597 18.46 -3.36 -2.58
CA LEU A 597 19.75 -3.82 -2.15
C LEU A 597 20.65 -4.09 -3.35
N LYS A 598 21.89 -3.59 -3.32
CA LYS A 598 22.85 -3.68 -4.43
C LYS A 598 24.02 -4.61 -4.19
N ASN A 599 24.19 -5.07 -2.94
CA ASN A 599 25.29 -5.93 -2.52
C ASN A 599 24.82 -6.79 -1.35
N ASP A 600 25.46 -7.93 -1.15
CA ASP A 600 25.20 -8.77 0.03
C ASP A 600 25.56 -8.02 1.32
N LEU A 601 24.70 -8.14 2.35
CA LEU A 601 24.92 -7.59 3.68
C LEU A 601 25.30 -8.69 4.66
N VAL A 602 26.38 -8.45 5.42
CA VAL A 602 26.78 -9.29 6.57
C VAL A 602 26.73 -8.42 7.82
N CYS A 603 25.63 -8.49 8.55
CA CYS A 603 25.33 -7.57 9.63
C CYS A 603 25.76 -8.11 10.99
N PRO A 604 26.55 -7.34 11.78
CA PRO A 604 26.94 -7.73 13.13
C PRO A 604 25.89 -7.37 14.20
N GLN A 605 24.88 -6.60 13.81
CA GLN A 605 23.86 -6.05 14.70
C GLN A 605 22.74 -7.06 14.97
N GLU A 606 21.93 -6.79 16.00
CA GLU A 606 20.74 -7.62 16.28
C GLU A 606 19.74 -7.54 15.13
N VAL A 607 19.38 -6.33 14.67
CA VAL A 607 18.48 -6.14 13.53
C VAL A 607 19.28 -5.68 12.31
N ALA A 608 19.19 -6.37 11.19
CA ALA A 608 19.91 -5.99 9.98
C ALA A 608 19.22 -4.85 9.21
N LEU A 609 17.90 -4.90 9.02
CA LEU A 609 17.12 -3.79 8.44
C LEU A 609 15.79 -3.65 9.16
N THR A 610 15.32 -2.41 9.33
CA THR A 610 13.97 -2.12 9.84
C THR A 610 13.16 -1.38 8.79
N ILE A 611 11.97 -1.84 8.44
CA ILE A 611 10.97 -1.09 7.66
C ILE A 611 9.97 -0.48 8.64
N ALA A 612 9.89 0.84 8.67
CA ALA A 612 9.15 1.58 9.70
C ALA A 612 8.11 2.57 9.13
N ALA A 613 7.81 2.52 7.82
CA ALA A 613 6.81 3.37 7.18
C ALA A 613 5.92 2.60 6.20
N ASP A 614 4.78 3.19 5.89
CA ASP A 614 3.80 2.64 4.98
C ASP A 614 4.27 2.70 3.51
N ASN A 615 3.74 1.80 2.67
CA ASN A 615 3.98 1.76 1.23
C ASN A 615 5.47 1.60 0.83
N VAL A 616 6.26 0.96 1.69
CA VAL A 616 7.68 0.69 1.43
C VAL A 616 7.85 -0.64 0.69
N THR A 617 8.54 -0.62 -0.44
CA THR A 617 9.05 -1.81 -1.13
C THR A 617 10.54 -1.95 -0.88
N LEU A 618 10.95 -3.05 -0.25
CA LEU A 618 12.33 -3.51 -0.18
C LEU A 618 12.56 -4.62 -1.21
N ASP A 619 13.24 -4.28 -2.30
CA ASP A 619 13.74 -5.26 -3.25
C ASP A 619 15.16 -5.66 -2.85
N LEU A 620 15.40 -6.94 -2.59
CA LEU A 620 16.73 -7.44 -2.22
C LEU A 620 17.65 -7.61 -3.44
N GLY A 621 17.16 -7.40 -4.67
CA GLY A 621 17.99 -7.35 -5.88
C GLY A 621 18.72 -8.66 -6.22
N GLY A 622 18.28 -9.80 -5.67
CA GLY A 622 18.96 -11.09 -5.75
C GLY A 622 20.07 -11.28 -4.70
N HIS A 623 20.31 -10.27 -3.86
CA HIS A 623 21.33 -10.29 -2.81
C HIS A 623 20.84 -10.93 -1.51
N SER A 624 21.81 -11.21 -0.64
CA SER A 624 21.59 -11.84 0.66
C SER A 624 21.83 -10.89 1.83
N ILE A 625 21.02 -11.02 2.88
CA ILE A 625 21.23 -10.41 4.19
C ILE A 625 21.52 -11.53 5.18
N THR A 626 22.68 -11.48 5.84
CA THR A 626 23.14 -12.53 6.75
C THR A 626 23.76 -11.96 8.02
N THR A 627 23.86 -12.77 9.09
CA THR A 627 24.67 -12.45 10.28
C THR A 627 25.66 -13.58 10.58
N ARG A 628 26.79 -13.22 11.22
CA ARG A 628 27.77 -14.19 11.75
C ARG A 628 27.54 -14.52 13.22
N ASN A 629 26.82 -13.67 13.95
CA ASN A 629 26.65 -13.73 15.40
C ASN A 629 25.17 -13.60 15.78
N PRO A 630 24.31 -14.59 15.47
CA PRO A 630 22.90 -14.47 15.82
C PRO A 630 22.67 -14.49 17.32
N THR A 631 21.94 -13.49 17.81
CA THR A 631 21.39 -13.43 19.17
C THR A 631 19.94 -13.91 19.16
N GLU A 632 19.36 -14.17 20.34
CA GLU A 632 17.96 -14.59 20.47
C GLU A 632 16.95 -13.59 19.87
N ASN A 633 17.30 -12.30 19.87
CA ASN A 633 16.47 -11.22 19.36
C ASN A 633 16.87 -10.78 17.94
N SER A 634 17.82 -11.48 17.32
CA SER A 634 18.34 -11.07 16.03
C SER A 634 17.30 -11.22 14.92
N ALA A 635 17.11 -10.17 14.12
CA ALA A 635 16.16 -10.15 13.00
C ALA A 635 16.85 -9.68 11.71
N GLY A 636 16.64 -10.41 10.61
CA GLY A 636 17.17 -9.99 9.31
C GLY A 636 16.44 -8.76 8.80
N ILE A 637 15.13 -8.88 8.59
CA ILE A 637 14.27 -7.75 8.25
C ILE A 637 13.16 -7.65 9.31
N LYS A 638 13.08 -6.51 9.97
CA LYS A 638 12.02 -6.19 10.92
C LYS A 638 11.04 -5.20 10.28
N VAL A 639 9.75 -5.53 10.21
CA VAL A 639 8.71 -4.58 9.80
C VAL A 639 7.92 -4.21 11.05
N ALA A 640 8.18 -3.00 11.55
CA ALA A 640 7.59 -2.52 12.79
C ALA A 640 7.74 -0.99 12.87
N GLY A 641 6.72 -0.33 13.43
CA GLY A 641 6.72 1.11 13.69
C GLY A 641 5.99 1.43 15.00
N PRO A 642 5.97 2.71 15.40
CA PRO A 642 5.20 3.18 16.56
C PRO A 642 3.68 3.05 16.35
N ALA A 643 3.24 3.08 15.09
CA ALA A 643 1.90 2.75 14.65
C ALA A 643 1.94 1.52 13.72
N MET A 644 0.75 1.02 13.34
CA MET A 644 0.65 -0.12 12.44
C MET A 644 1.22 0.19 11.06
N VAL A 645 2.23 -0.56 10.61
CA VAL A 645 2.87 -0.36 9.30
C VAL A 645 2.08 -1.05 8.19
N ARG A 646 1.76 -0.34 7.10
CA ARG A 646 0.86 -0.79 6.04
C ARG A 646 1.53 -0.94 4.67
N ASN A 647 0.99 -1.83 3.84
CA ASN A 647 1.33 -1.95 2.41
C ASN A 647 2.83 -2.15 2.12
N THR A 648 3.53 -2.92 2.96
CA THR A 648 4.96 -3.22 2.75
C THR A 648 5.15 -4.35 1.75
N THR A 649 6.14 -4.24 0.87
CA THR A 649 6.56 -5.34 -0.02
C THR A 649 8.02 -5.71 0.23
N ILE A 650 8.33 -6.99 0.40
CA ILE A 650 9.70 -7.52 0.49
C ILE A 650 9.88 -8.56 -0.61
N LYS A 651 10.88 -8.42 -1.49
CA LYS A 651 11.03 -9.35 -2.62
C LYS A 651 12.46 -9.62 -3.07
N ASN A 652 12.62 -10.69 -3.85
CA ASN A 652 13.79 -10.99 -4.69
C ASN A 652 15.13 -11.11 -3.95
N GLY A 653 15.32 -12.10 -3.08
CA GLY A 653 16.64 -12.31 -2.46
C GLY A 653 16.63 -13.31 -1.33
N ARG A 654 17.60 -13.20 -0.42
CA ARG A 654 17.76 -14.15 0.68
C ARG A 654 18.01 -13.49 2.02
N VAL A 655 17.44 -14.04 3.09
CA VAL A 655 17.69 -13.60 4.47
C VAL A 655 17.99 -14.81 5.36
N ASP A 656 19.24 -14.95 5.80
CA ASP A 656 19.71 -16.16 6.47
C ASP A 656 20.38 -15.90 7.82
N LYS A 657 20.37 -16.93 8.67
CA LYS A 657 21.16 -17.06 9.90
C LYS A 657 20.78 -16.10 11.03
N PHE A 658 19.69 -15.35 10.92
CA PHE A 658 19.10 -14.60 12.04
C PHE A 658 18.17 -15.50 12.85
N ALA A 659 17.96 -15.17 14.12
CA ALA A 659 16.94 -15.85 14.93
C ALA A 659 15.54 -15.66 14.35
N SER A 660 15.25 -14.50 13.76
CA SER A 660 14.11 -14.31 12.85
C SER A 660 14.58 -13.81 11.50
N SER A 661 14.31 -14.53 10.41
CA SER A 661 14.68 -14.01 9.07
C SER A 661 13.84 -12.78 8.75
N ILE A 662 12.52 -12.88 8.93
CA ILE A 662 11.59 -11.75 8.88
C ILE A 662 10.77 -11.70 10.16
N ALA A 663 10.72 -10.53 10.79
CA ALA A 663 9.92 -10.25 11.97
C ALA A 663 8.89 -9.16 11.68
N LEU A 664 7.60 -9.48 11.74
CA LEU A 664 6.48 -8.57 11.52
C LEU A 664 5.78 -8.29 12.86
N ALA A 665 5.60 -7.01 13.20
CA ALA A 665 4.91 -6.61 14.42
C ALA A 665 3.97 -5.43 14.15
N SER A 666 2.68 -5.62 14.42
CA SER A 666 1.63 -4.62 14.17
C SER A 666 1.67 -4.10 12.74
N VAL A 667 1.31 -4.95 11.79
CA VAL A 667 1.38 -4.63 10.34
C VAL A 667 0.08 -4.95 9.62
N ALA A 668 -0.16 -4.33 8.47
CA ALA A 668 -1.26 -4.69 7.57
C ALA A 668 -0.84 -4.69 6.09
N GLY A 669 -1.29 -5.67 5.31
CA GLY A 669 -1.07 -5.69 3.86
C GLY A 669 0.40 -5.91 3.44
N VAL A 670 1.12 -6.78 4.16
CA VAL A 670 2.52 -7.11 3.82
C VAL A 670 2.57 -8.17 2.73
N ARG A 671 3.33 -7.92 1.66
CA ARG A 671 3.57 -8.88 0.57
C ARG A 671 5.03 -9.33 0.57
N ILE A 672 5.27 -10.62 0.62
CA ILE A 672 6.61 -11.22 0.61
C ILE A 672 6.69 -12.16 -0.60
N SER A 673 7.65 -11.98 -1.51
CA SER A 673 7.72 -12.84 -2.70
C SER A 673 9.10 -13.09 -3.27
N HIS A 674 9.34 -14.27 -3.86
CA HIS A 674 10.63 -14.63 -4.47
C HIS A 674 11.80 -14.51 -3.46
N VAL A 675 11.58 -14.96 -2.22
CA VAL A 675 12.58 -14.89 -1.14
C VAL A 675 12.96 -16.25 -0.58
N GLY A 676 14.25 -16.43 -0.28
CA GLY A 676 14.74 -17.54 0.54
C GLY A 676 14.96 -17.09 1.98
N LEU A 677 14.36 -17.78 2.94
CA LEU A 677 14.45 -17.50 4.37
C LEU A 677 14.98 -18.72 5.10
N SER A 678 16.09 -18.56 5.82
CA SER A 678 16.66 -19.64 6.64
C SER A 678 17.03 -19.13 8.03
N ALA A 679 16.20 -19.41 9.03
CA ALA A 679 16.51 -19.06 10.42
C ALA A 679 17.75 -19.82 10.93
N SER A 680 18.45 -19.22 11.92
CA SER A 680 19.57 -19.87 12.59
C SER A 680 19.13 -21.09 13.40
N GLU A 681 20.06 -22.04 13.55
CA GLU A 681 19.94 -23.07 14.58
C GLU A 681 20.08 -22.46 15.98
N PRO A 682 19.45 -23.06 17.01
CA PRO A 682 19.58 -22.64 18.40
C PRO A 682 21.05 -22.62 18.84
N ILE A 683 21.50 -21.51 19.41
CA ILE A 683 22.77 -21.48 20.13
C ILE A 683 22.50 -21.88 21.59
N GLN A 684 23.14 -22.98 22.04
CA GLN A 684 23.13 -23.43 23.44
C GLN A 684 21.72 -23.66 24.07
N GLN A 685 20.71 -24.04 23.27
CA GLN A 685 19.32 -24.26 23.72
C GLN A 685 18.60 -23.03 24.33
N LEU A 686 19.17 -21.83 24.24
CA LEU A 686 18.62 -20.63 24.89
C LEU A 686 17.45 -20.01 24.11
N TYR A 687 17.38 -20.19 22.78
CA TYR A 687 16.32 -19.64 21.94
C TYR A 687 16.02 -20.51 20.72
N LYS A 688 14.79 -20.40 20.18
CA LYS A 688 14.33 -21.14 18.99
C LYS A 688 14.21 -20.20 17.80
N GLY A 689 15.07 -20.36 16.79
CA GLY A 689 15.01 -19.59 15.55
C GLY A 689 13.72 -19.87 14.76
N VAL A 690 13.13 -18.84 14.16
CA VAL A 690 11.88 -18.89 13.40
C VAL A 690 12.06 -18.11 12.09
N ALA A 691 11.85 -18.71 10.92
CA ALA A 691 12.09 -18.00 9.65
C ALA A 691 11.19 -16.77 9.52
N ILE A 692 9.89 -16.92 9.79
CA ILE A 692 8.93 -15.81 9.80
C ILE A 692 8.19 -15.74 11.12
N ARG A 693 8.32 -14.62 11.81
CA ARG A 693 7.54 -14.31 13.01
C ARG A 693 6.55 -13.19 12.69
N ALA A 694 5.27 -13.38 12.99
CA ALA A 694 4.25 -12.36 12.83
C ALA A 694 3.41 -12.20 14.11
N VAL A 695 3.25 -10.96 14.55
CA VAL A 695 2.47 -10.58 15.74
C VAL A 695 1.53 -9.44 15.36
N ASN A 696 0.22 -9.60 15.56
CA ASN A 696 -0.78 -8.61 15.17
C ASN A 696 -0.62 -8.16 13.70
N ALA A 697 -0.53 -9.13 12.78
CA ALA A 697 -0.25 -8.89 11.37
C ALA A 697 -1.46 -9.25 10.51
N GLN A 698 -2.08 -8.27 9.83
CA GLN A 698 -3.29 -8.47 9.01
C GLN A 698 -2.96 -8.55 7.52
N GLY A 699 -3.65 -9.42 6.76
CA GLY A 699 -3.51 -9.50 5.31
C GLY A 699 -2.07 -9.71 4.82
N VAL A 700 -1.29 -10.58 5.48
CA VAL A 700 0.07 -10.92 5.04
C VAL A 700 0.01 -11.99 3.95
N SER A 701 0.62 -11.74 2.80
CA SER A 701 0.76 -12.72 1.72
C SER A 701 2.23 -13.08 1.47
N ILE A 702 2.52 -14.37 1.40
CA ILE A 702 3.85 -14.93 1.12
C ILE A 702 3.72 -15.83 -0.10
N THR A 703 4.43 -15.54 -1.18
CA THR A 703 4.28 -16.24 -2.47
C THR A 703 5.64 -16.56 -3.09
N ASP A 704 5.80 -17.74 -3.69
CA ASP A 704 7.08 -18.18 -4.29
C ASP A 704 8.28 -17.99 -3.35
N ALA A 705 8.13 -18.46 -2.11
CA ALA A 705 9.17 -18.36 -1.09
C ALA A 705 9.70 -19.75 -0.70
N SER A 706 10.98 -19.80 -0.34
CA SER A 706 11.58 -20.95 0.35
C SER A 706 11.76 -20.59 1.82
N ILE A 707 10.97 -21.19 2.70
CA ILE A 707 10.92 -20.86 4.13
C ILE A 707 11.45 -22.04 4.94
N GLY A 708 12.53 -21.85 5.70
CA GLY A 708 13.01 -22.89 6.60
C GLY A 708 14.04 -22.49 7.64
N GLY A 709 14.76 -23.47 8.17
CA GLY A 709 15.66 -23.33 9.32
C GLY A 709 15.19 -24.17 10.51
N HIS A 710 15.37 -23.66 11.74
CA HIS A 710 14.96 -24.38 12.95
C HIS A 710 13.44 -24.54 13.06
N ALA A 711 12.69 -23.43 13.02
CA ALA A 711 11.23 -23.42 12.88
C ALA A 711 10.84 -22.58 11.66
N ALA A 712 9.83 -23.02 10.92
CA ALA A 712 9.43 -22.32 9.69
C ALA A 712 8.69 -21.01 9.99
N PHE A 713 7.66 -21.04 10.83
CA PHE A 713 6.88 -19.85 11.15
C PHE A 713 6.21 -19.88 12.52
N VAL A 714 6.00 -18.68 13.07
CA VAL A 714 5.16 -18.45 14.25
C VAL A 714 4.30 -17.22 14.00
N PHE A 715 2.99 -17.42 13.90
CA PHE A 715 1.99 -16.37 13.74
C PHE A 715 1.14 -16.30 15.00
N GLN A 716 0.97 -15.12 15.57
CA GLN A 716 0.28 -14.96 16.85
C GLN A 716 -0.45 -13.61 16.97
N ASP A 717 -1.30 -13.52 17.98
CA ASP A 717 -2.02 -12.32 18.41
C ASP A 717 -2.87 -11.69 17.30
N GLY A 718 -3.80 -12.48 16.75
CA GLY A 718 -4.75 -12.03 15.74
C GLY A 718 -4.19 -11.98 14.32
N SER A 719 -3.07 -12.65 14.03
CA SER A 719 -2.43 -12.53 12.71
C SER A 719 -3.19 -13.30 11.63
N GLU A 720 -3.34 -12.71 10.45
CA GLU A 720 -3.92 -13.31 9.24
C GLU A 720 -2.82 -13.43 8.16
N VAL A 721 -2.39 -14.67 7.90
CA VAL A 721 -1.26 -14.95 7.00
C VAL A 721 -1.63 -16.02 5.97
N THR A 722 -1.35 -15.74 4.70
CA THR A 722 -1.48 -16.67 3.58
C THR A 722 -0.12 -16.98 2.97
N ILE A 723 0.27 -18.25 2.92
CA ILE A 723 1.43 -18.78 2.20
C ILE A 723 0.92 -19.47 0.94
N SER A 724 1.49 -19.17 -0.21
CA SER A 724 1.05 -19.71 -1.50
C SER A 724 2.23 -20.08 -2.39
N ASP A 725 2.09 -21.15 -3.17
CA ASP A 725 3.06 -21.53 -4.22
C ASP A 725 4.51 -21.54 -3.69
N SER A 726 4.70 -22.00 -2.44
CA SER A 726 5.96 -21.88 -1.69
C SER A 726 6.46 -23.23 -1.21
N ARG A 727 7.72 -23.29 -0.79
CA ARG A 727 8.32 -24.45 -0.10
C ARG A 727 8.56 -24.09 1.36
N VAL A 728 7.98 -24.85 2.27
CA VAL A 728 8.06 -24.65 3.72
C VAL A 728 8.67 -25.91 4.34
N GLU A 729 9.85 -25.80 4.92
CA GLU A 729 10.57 -26.94 5.51
C GLU A 729 11.20 -26.58 6.85
N ASP A 730 11.14 -27.48 7.84
CA ASP A 730 11.93 -27.35 9.07
C ASP A 730 13.03 -28.41 9.12
N ARG A 731 14.11 -28.09 9.84
CA ARG A 731 15.22 -29.02 10.09
C ARG A 731 15.22 -29.57 11.50
N ALA A 732 14.41 -28.98 12.38
CA ALA A 732 14.28 -29.36 13.76
C ALA A 732 12.82 -29.60 14.12
N ALA A 733 12.60 -30.24 15.27
CA ALA A 733 11.30 -30.63 15.80
C ALA A 733 10.37 -29.47 16.24
N ALA A 734 10.53 -28.28 15.66
CA ALA A 734 9.88 -27.07 16.12
C ALA A 734 8.55 -26.78 15.41
N GLY A 735 8.38 -27.18 14.15
CA GLY A 735 7.13 -27.02 13.41
C GLY A 735 6.78 -25.58 13.06
N GLY A 736 5.56 -25.40 12.54
CA GLY A 736 4.87 -24.12 12.37
C GLY A 736 3.84 -23.89 13.48
N LYS A 737 3.60 -22.63 13.86
CA LYS A 737 2.66 -22.27 14.92
C LYS A 737 1.67 -21.20 14.49
N CYS A 738 0.38 -21.42 14.78
CA CYS A 738 -0.73 -20.53 14.48
C CYS A 738 -1.52 -20.20 15.77
N LEU A 739 -1.10 -19.19 16.50
CA LEU A 739 -1.47 -19.00 17.91
C LEU A 739 -2.42 -17.83 18.12
N ASN A 740 -3.13 -17.79 19.25
CA ASN A 740 -3.82 -16.61 19.77
C ASN A 740 -4.71 -15.87 18.75
N ARG A 741 -5.83 -16.47 18.32
CA ARG A 741 -6.79 -15.89 17.34
C ARG A 741 -6.22 -15.65 15.95
N SER A 742 -5.19 -16.40 15.55
CA SER A 742 -4.60 -16.24 14.22
C SER A 742 -5.28 -17.13 13.18
N SER A 743 -5.26 -16.69 11.93
CA SER A 743 -5.70 -17.45 10.76
C SER A 743 -4.51 -17.71 9.86
N CYS A 744 -4.21 -19.00 9.63
CA CYS A 744 -3.07 -19.45 8.85
C CYS A 744 -3.56 -20.23 7.65
N THR A 745 -3.31 -19.71 6.44
CA THR A 745 -3.71 -20.34 5.19
C THR A 745 -2.48 -20.73 4.38
N ILE A 746 -2.44 -21.96 3.87
CA ILE A 746 -1.38 -22.49 3.01
C ILE A 746 -2.00 -23.02 1.72
N LEU A 747 -1.59 -22.51 0.57
CA LEU A 747 -2.17 -22.82 -0.73
C LEU A 747 -1.10 -23.38 -1.66
N ARG A 748 -1.39 -24.50 -2.36
CA ARG A 748 -0.56 -25.06 -3.44
C ARG A 748 0.95 -25.12 -3.12
N SER A 749 1.30 -25.43 -1.88
CA SER A 749 2.68 -25.33 -1.38
C SER A 749 3.23 -26.70 -1.02
N THR A 750 4.55 -26.85 -1.05
CA THR A 750 5.22 -28.03 -0.49
C THR A 750 5.51 -27.76 0.99
N VAL A 751 4.93 -28.54 1.90
CA VAL A 751 5.09 -28.37 3.35
C VAL A 751 5.69 -29.63 3.96
N LEU A 752 6.92 -29.52 4.45
CA LEU A 752 7.68 -30.60 5.07
C LEU A 752 8.04 -30.19 6.50
N LEU A 753 7.11 -30.40 7.42
CA LEU A 753 7.23 -29.92 8.80
C LEU A 753 7.03 -31.04 9.80
N GLN A 754 7.65 -30.97 10.98
CA GLN A 754 7.29 -31.92 12.03
C GLN A 754 5.83 -31.72 12.48
N SER A 755 5.39 -30.48 12.67
CA SER A 755 4.01 -30.22 13.11
C SER A 755 3.53 -28.83 12.72
N VAL A 756 2.22 -28.64 12.63
CA VAL A 756 1.57 -27.32 12.60
C VAL A 756 0.50 -27.28 13.70
N THR A 757 0.65 -26.43 14.71
CA THR A 757 -0.20 -26.43 15.91
C THR A 757 -0.73 -25.04 16.28
N CYS A 758 -1.79 -24.97 17.10
CA CYS A 758 -2.46 -23.72 17.48
C CYS A 758 -2.35 -23.30 18.97
N ALA A 759 -1.54 -23.97 19.80
CA ALA A 759 -1.40 -23.58 21.21
C ALA A 759 0.03 -23.60 21.76
N ASN A 760 0.23 -22.79 22.81
CA ASN A 760 1.38 -22.85 23.73
C ASN A 760 0.85 -22.81 25.18
N ALA A 761 0.53 -23.97 25.77
CA ALA A 761 0.40 -24.27 27.21
C ALA A 761 -0.35 -23.34 28.21
N ALA A 762 -0.86 -22.16 27.84
CA ALA A 762 -1.61 -21.28 28.74
C ALA A 762 -2.60 -20.40 27.95
N ASN A 763 -3.89 -20.71 28.12
CA ASN A 763 -5.07 -19.98 27.68
C ASN A 763 -5.48 -20.14 26.20
N GLU A 764 -6.58 -20.89 26.03
CA GLU A 764 -7.32 -21.19 24.82
C GLU A 764 -7.82 -19.91 24.13
N VAL A 765 -7.35 -19.67 22.90
CA VAL A 765 -7.97 -18.68 22.02
C VAL A 765 -8.00 -19.22 20.59
N SER A 766 -9.19 -19.22 19.99
CA SER A 766 -9.55 -19.91 18.75
C SER A 766 -8.74 -19.46 17.53
N SER A 767 -7.75 -20.26 17.12
CA SER A 767 -6.99 -20.07 15.87
C SER A 767 -7.45 -21.06 14.81
N SER A 768 -7.26 -20.72 13.53
CA SER A 768 -7.70 -21.55 12.40
C SER A 768 -6.58 -21.85 11.43
N LEU A 769 -6.55 -23.09 10.94
CA LEU A 769 -5.60 -23.57 9.94
C LEU A 769 -6.34 -24.03 8.68
N ARG A 770 -5.92 -23.50 7.52
CA ARG A 770 -6.39 -23.94 6.21
C ARG A 770 -5.20 -24.36 5.36
N ILE A 771 -5.27 -25.55 4.77
CA ILE A 771 -4.32 -26.04 3.77
C ILE A 771 -5.13 -26.48 2.55
N ASP A 772 -4.81 -25.97 1.37
CA ASP A 772 -5.54 -26.26 0.13
C ASP A 772 -4.57 -26.47 -1.03
N GLY A 773 -4.44 -27.72 -1.47
CA GLY A 773 -3.50 -28.13 -2.50
C GLY A 773 -2.07 -28.35 -2.00
N GLY A 774 -1.22 -28.86 -2.89
CA GLY A 774 0.21 -29.02 -2.66
C GLY A 774 0.64 -30.40 -2.16
N VAL A 775 1.87 -30.48 -1.66
CA VAL A 775 2.50 -31.73 -1.18
C VAL A 775 2.80 -31.60 0.31
N LEU A 776 2.25 -32.47 1.14
CA LEU A 776 2.36 -32.39 2.60
C LEU A 776 3.09 -33.60 3.16
N GLY A 777 4.26 -33.36 3.74
CA GLY A 777 4.99 -34.27 4.61
C GLY A 777 4.97 -33.72 6.02
N VAL A 778 3.83 -33.80 6.70
CA VAL A 778 3.65 -33.24 8.04
C VAL A 778 3.21 -34.34 9.01
N TRP A 779 3.89 -34.49 10.14
CA TRP A 779 3.55 -35.56 11.09
C TRP A 779 2.30 -35.24 11.90
N ASN A 780 2.10 -33.97 12.27
CA ASN A 780 0.97 -33.54 13.09
C ASN A 780 0.37 -32.20 12.60
N ILE A 781 -0.94 -32.17 12.35
CA ILE A 781 -1.66 -31.04 11.78
C ILE A 781 -2.83 -30.68 12.68
N GLY A 782 -2.88 -29.43 13.12
CA GLY A 782 -4.10 -28.86 13.66
C GLY A 782 -4.33 -29.04 15.16
N ASP A 783 -3.39 -29.65 15.89
CA ASP A 783 -3.49 -29.79 17.35
C ASP A 783 -3.85 -28.43 17.99
N LEU A 784 -4.95 -28.45 18.75
CA LEU A 784 -5.51 -27.34 19.51
C LEU A 784 -6.01 -26.16 18.63
N CYS A 785 -6.26 -26.42 17.35
CA CYS A 785 -6.89 -25.45 16.45
C CYS A 785 -8.42 -25.54 16.54
N GLN A 786 -9.08 -24.39 16.55
CA GLN A 786 -10.56 -24.33 16.56
C GLN A 786 -11.15 -24.81 15.23
N SER A 787 -10.47 -24.55 14.12
CA SER A 787 -10.90 -24.96 12.80
C SER A 787 -9.71 -25.44 11.98
N VAL A 788 -9.85 -26.60 11.35
CA VAL A 788 -8.83 -27.19 10.49
C VAL A 788 -9.48 -27.63 9.19
N ILE A 789 -9.00 -27.06 8.08
CA ILE A 789 -9.43 -27.42 6.73
C ILE A 789 -8.20 -27.91 5.98
N VAL A 790 -8.23 -29.14 5.49
CA VAL A 790 -7.20 -29.71 4.62
C VAL A 790 -7.86 -30.25 3.36
N ARG A 791 -7.56 -29.63 2.22
CA ARG A 791 -8.17 -30.00 0.94
C ARG A 791 -7.16 -30.22 -0.17
N ASN A 792 -7.53 -31.08 -1.12
CA ASN A 792 -6.88 -31.21 -2.43
C ASN A 792 -5.36 -31.49 -2.38
N ALA A 793 -4.84 -32.05 -1.28
CA ALA A 793 -3.42 -32.22 -1.05
C ALA A 793 -2.95 -33.67 -1.31
N ALA A 794 -1.72 -33.81 -1.80
CA ALA A 794 -1.01 -35.09 -1.83
C ALA A 794 -0.14 -35.20 -0.57
N MET A 795 -0.33 -36.23 0.24
CA MET A 795 0.30 -36.28 1.56
C MET A 795 0.77 -37.66 2.00
N THR A 796 1.77 -37.67 2.88
CA THR A 796 2.12 -38.84 3.69
C THR A 796 1.19 -38.93 4.91
N PRO A 797 1.05 -40.12 5.52
CA PRO A 797 0.30 -40.32 6.76
C PRO A 797 0.67 -39.30 7.82
N ALA A 798 -0.36 -38.75 8.45
CA ALA A 798 -0.26 -37.71 9.45
C ALA A 798 -1.29 -37.95 10.57
N ARG A 799 -1.03 -37.32 11.71
CA ARG A 799 -2.06 -37.02 12.70
C ARG A 799 -2.74 -35.70 12.34
N VAL A 800 -4.07 -35.68 12.30
CA VAL A 800 -4.87 -34.47 12.12
C VAL A 800 -5.84 -34.33 13.28
N ALA A 801 -5.90 -33.16 13.91
CA ALA A 801 -6.80 -32.90 15.03
C ALA A 801 -7.44 -31.51 14.92
N ALA A 802 -8.60 -31.32 15.54
CA ALA A 802 -9.23 -30.01 15.74
C ALA A 802 -10.16 -30.03 16.97
N ASP A 803 -10.26 -28.89 17.65
CA ASP A 803 -11.13 -28.70 18.83
C ASP A 803 -12.51 -28.12 18.49
N GLY A 804 -12.79 -27.82 17.22
CA GLY A 804 -14.06 -27.24 16.80
C GLY A 804 -14.60 -27.81 15.49
N ALA A 805 -14.15 -27.31 14.34
CA ALA A 805 -14.56 -27.77 13.02
C ALA A 805 -13.39 -28.44 12.29
N LEU A 806 -13.64 -29.64 11.74
CA LEU A 806 -12.65 -30.36 10.93
C LEU A 806 -13.21 -30.64 9.54
N GLU A 807 -12.47 -30.27 8.51
CA GLU A 807 -12.73 -30.67 7.15
C GLU A 807 -11.48 -31.24 6.50
N PHE A 808 -11.59 -32.48 6.04
CA PHE A 808 -10.52 -33.21 5.37
C PHE A 808 -11.07 -33.77 4.06
N ALA A 809 -10.85 -33.08 2.93
CA ALA A 809 -11.53 -33.43 1.69
C ALA A 809 -10.70 -33.37 0.40
N GLY A 810 -10.92 -34.31 -0.52
CA GLY A 810 -10.23 -34.31 -1.83
C GLY A 810 -8.75 -34.66 -1.76
N ASN A 811 -8.25 -35.22 -0.66
CA ASN A 811 -6.82 -35.49 -0.47
C ASN A 811 -6.43 -36.88 -0.99
N THR A 812 -5.16 -37.02 -1.41
CA THR A 812 -4.54 -38.31 -1.74
C THR A 812 -3.47 -38.64 -0.72
N VAL A 813 -3.69 -39.68 0.08
CA VAL A 813 -2.79 -40.14 1.14
C VAL A 813 -2.19 -41.48 0.73
N SER A 814 -0.87 -41.53 0.65
CA SER A 814 -0.16 -42.78 0.34
C SER A 814 1.23 -42.80 0.97
N HIS A 815 1.69 -43.99 1.34
CA HIS A 815 3.05 -44.17 1.84
C HIS A 815 3.52 -45.60 1.61
N LYS A 816 4.53 -45.77 0.77
CA LYS A 816 5.15 -47.07 0.52
C LYS A 816 5.69 -47.65 1.83
N HIS A 817 5.16 -48.78 2.25
CA HIS A 817 5.42 -49.39 3.54
C HIS A 817 6.92 -49.65 3.82
N ASP A 818 7.46 -49.00 4.87
CA ASP A 818 8.81 -49.22 5.40
C ASP A 818 8.75 -49.73 6.85
N TRP A 819 8.87 -51.04 7.02
CA TRP A 819 8.90 -51.71 8.34
C TRP A 819 10.13 -51.26 9.15
N PRO A 820 10.05 -51.01 10.48
CA PRO A 820 8.96 -51.33 11.43
C PRO A 820 8.09 -50.12 11.85
N LYS A 821 8.10 -48.99 11.14
CA LYS A 821 7.37 -47.78 11.59
C LYS A 821 5.88 -47.89 11.26
N ARG A 822 5.00 -47.65 12.26
CA ARG A 822 3.57 -47.45 12.02
C ARG A 822 3.36 -46.06 11.44
N ASN A 823 2.99 -46.01 10.16
CA ASN A 823 2.68 -44.78 9.45
C ASN A 823 1.19 -44.83 9.07
N ASP A 824 0.33 -44.81 10.07
CA ASP A 824 -1.11 -44.80 9.88
C ASP A 824 -1.60 -43.35 9.78
N MET A 825 -2.62 -43.11 8.95
CA MET A 825 -3.34 -41.84 8.97
C MET A 825 -4.27 -41.83 10.19
N GLU A 826 -4.15 -40.84 11.06
CA GLU A 826 -4.98 -40.68 12.24
C GLU A 826 -5.73 -39.34 12.20
N ILE A 827 -7.05 -39.37 12.37
CA ILE A 827 -7.86 -38.16 12.57
C ILE A 827 -8.47 -38.20 13.97
N PHE A 828 -8.16 -37.20 14.79
CA PHE A 828 -8.71 -37.00 16.13
C PHE A 828 -9.76 -35.88 16.09
N ALA A 829 -11.02 -36.28 16.16
CA ALA A 829 -12.19 -35.42 16.20
C ALA A 829 -12.92 -35.48 17.55
N ASP A 830 -12.26 -35.96 18.62
CA ASP A 830 -12.83 -36.16 19.96
C ASP A 830 -13.51 -34.89 20.52
N ASN A 831 -12.91 -33.73 20.24
CA ASN A 831 -13.39 -32.42 20.70
C ASN A 831 -14.16 -31.64 19.62
N ALA A 832 -14.21 -32.12 18.37
CA ALA A 832 -14.81 -31.38 17.27
C ALA A 832 -16.34 -31.42 17.34
N ALA A 833 -16.97 -30.24 17.19
CA ALA A 833 -18.41 -30.10 17.07
C ALA A 833 -18.94 -30.62 15.72
N SER A 834 -18.11 -30.58 14.67
CA SER A 834 -18.41 -31.16 13.36
C SER A 834 -17.15 -31.63 12.64
N SER A 835 -17.24 -32.78 12.00
CA SER A 835 -16.18 -33.30 11.12
C SER A 835 -16.72 -33.78 9.78
N LEU A 836 -16.02 -33.41 8.69
CA LEU A 836 -16.29 -33.88 7.34
C LEU A 836 -15.01 -34.48 6.76
N ILE A 837 -15.04 -35.77 6.47
CA ILE A 837 -13.96 -36.52 5.83
C ILE A 837 -14.52 -37.04 4.51
N ALA A 838 -14.24 -36.34 3.41
CA ALA A 838 -14.93 -36.59 2.15
C ALA A 838 -14.02 -36.67 0.92
N ASP A 839 -14.35 -37.54 -0.03
CA ASP A 839 -13.74 -37.51 -1.36
C ASP A 839 -12.20 -37.73 -1.33
N ASN A 840 -11.66 -38.44 -0.33
CA ASN A 840 -10.23 -38.72 -0.19
C ASN A 840 -9.86 -40.10 -0.74
N THR A 841 -8.59 -40.28 -1.11
CA THR A 841 -8.00 -41.57 -1.49
C THR A 841 -6.92 -41.98 -0.50
N PHE A 842 -7.01 -43.20 0.04
CA PHE A 842 -6.07 -43.79 1.00
C PHE A 842 -5.51 -45.11 0.43
N SER A 843 -4.20 -45.17 0.19
CA SER A 843 -3.60 -46.34 -0.46
C SER A 843 -2.20 -46.72 0.02
N GLU A 844 -1.87 -48.01 -0.11
CA GLU A 844 -0.55 -48.58 0.18
C GLU A 844 -0.05 -48.43 1.64
N MET A 845 -0.93 -48.11 2.59
CA MET A 845 -0.60 -47.91 4.00
C MET A 845 -0.84 -49.15 4.86
N GLN A 846 -0.43 -49.12 6.14
CA GLN A 846 -0.78 -50.19 7.09
C GLN A 846 -2.28 -50.17 7.40
N VAL A 847 -2.75 -49.07 7.98
CA VAL A 847 -4.17 -48.73 8.09
C VAL A 847 -4.44 -47.51 7.22
N GLY A 848 -5.46 -47.58 6.38
CA GLY A 848 -5.80 -46.50 5.46
C GLY A 848 -6.21 -45.22 6.18
N LEU A 849 -7.12 -45.32 7.15
CA LEU A 849 -7.51 -44.23 8.05
C LEU A 849 -7.97 -44.78 9.39
N THR A 850 -7.50 -44.18 10.48
CA THR A 850 -8.08 -44.33 11.82
C THR A 850 -8.77 -43.03 12.23
N VAL A 851 -10.04 -43.12 12.63
CA VAL A 851 -10.81 -41.97 13.14
C VAL A 851 -11.13 -42.18 14.61
N HIS A 852 -10.76 -41.20 15.43
CA HIS A 852 -11.02 -41.10 16.87
C HIS A 852 -12.06 -39.99 17.12
N GLY A 853 -13.11 -40.28 17.89
CA GLY A 853 -14.02 -39.26 18.41
C GLY A 853 -15.30 -39.00 17.60
N PRO A 854 -16.32 -38.36 18.20
CA PRO A 854 -17.68 -38.43 17.68
C PRO A 854 -18.13 -37.20 16.87
N THR A 855 -19.16 -37.39 16.04
CA THR A 855 -19.90 -36.37 15.24
C THR A 855 -19.27 -35.98 13.91
N GLY A 856 -19.70 -36.66 12.84
CA GLY A 856 -19.29 -36.30 11.48
C GLY A 856 -19.67 -37.27 10.39
N HIS A 857 -19.20 -36.94 9.19
CA HIS A 857 -19.45 -37.67 7.96
C HIS A 857 -18.14 -38.18 7.38
N VAL A 858 -18.02 -39.50 7.19
CA VAL A 858 -16.95 -40.14 6.42
C VAL A 858 -17.58 -40.63 5.12
N VAL A 859 -17.47 -39.83 4.05
CA VAL A 859 -18.26 -40.04 2.83
C VAL A 859 -17.45 -40.03 1.55
N ARG A 860 -17.79 -40.89 0.59
CA ARG A 860 -17.15 -40.89 -0.75
C ARG A 860 -15.62 -41.04 -0.75
N ASN A 861 -15.06 -41.71 0.26
CA ASN A 861 -13.62 -41.98 0.29
C ASN A 861 -13.29 -43.32 -0.39
N ALA A 862 -12.09 -43.43 -0.95
CA ALA A 862 -11.56 -44.65 -1.55
C ALA A 862 -10.40 -45.22 -0.74
N PHE A 863 -10.48 -46.48 -0.36
CA PHE A 863 -9.47 -47.21 0.40
C PHE A 863 -8.99 -48.41 -0.42
N PHE A 864 -7.75 -48.36 -0.92
CA PHE A 864 -7.22 -49.39 -1.82
C PHE A 864 -5.85 -49.94 -1.40
N GLY A 865 -5.72 -51.26 -1.33
CA GLY A 865 -4.42 -51.92 -1.16
C GLY A 865 -3.75 -51.69 0.20
N ASN A 866 -4.50 -51.30 1.24
CA ASN A 866 -3.93 -51.11 2.57
C ASN A 866 -3.68 -52.48 3.24
N HIS A 867 -2.54 -52.63 3.91
CA HIS A 867 -2.02 -53.93 4.36
C HIS A 867 -2.88 -54.60 5.44
N ILE A 868 -3.52 -53.83 6.33
CA ILE A 868 -4.27 -54.34 7.49
C ILE A 868 -5.76 -53.99 7.39
N ILE A 869 -6.09 -52.70 7.37
CA ILE A 869 -7.48 -52.22 7.37
C ILE A 869 -7.61 -51.02 6.44
N GLY A 870 -8.70 -50.90 5.69
CA GLY A 870 -9.06 -49.68 4.97
C GLY A 870 -9.42 -48.54 5.93
N LEU A 871 -10.56 -48.66 6.62
CA LEU A 871 -11.03 -47.69 7.61
C LEU A 871 -11.23 -48.34 8.98
N LYS A 872 -10.63 -47.74 10.02
CA LYS A 872 -10.85 -48.08 11.42
C LYS A 872 -11.53 -46.89 12.13
N ALA A 873 -12.78 -47.07 12.57
CA ALA A 873 -13.51 -46.05 13.32
C ALA A 873 -13.69 -46.48 14.78
N ILE A 874 -13.36 -45.60 15.74
CA ILE A 874 -13.31 -45.90 17.17
C ILE A 874 -14.07 -44.82 17.97
N HIS A 875 -14.91 -45.21 18.94
CA HIS A 875 -15.55 -44.34 19.96
C HIS A 875 -16.44 -43.20 19.39
N GLY A 876 -17.42 -43.51 18.52
CA GLY A 876 -18.35 -42.52 17.94
C GLY A 876 -19.72 -42.44 18.64
N ARG A 877 -20.22 -41.22 18.93
CA ARG A 877 -21.59 -40.97 19.48
C ARG A 877 -22.64 -40.87 18.38
N SER A 878 -22.32 -40.19 17.27
CA SER A 878 -23.15 -40.04 16.06
C SER A 878 -22.24 -39.93 14.84
N MET A 879 -22.13 -40.96 13.99
CA MET A 879 -21.26 -40.94 12.81
C MET A 879 -21.99 -41.50 11.60
N VAL A 880 -21.82 -40.87 10.44
CA VAL A 880 -22.31 -41.37 9.16
C VAL A 880 -21.13 -41.82 8.33
N VAL A 881 -21.11 -43.10 7.96
CA VAL A 881 -20.13 -43.68 7.05
C VAL A 881 -20.85 -44.16 5.80
N SER A 882 -20.76 -43.41 4.70
CA SER A 882 -21.51 -43.74 3.50
C SER A 882 -20.78 -43.49 2.19
N GLU A 883 -21.16 -44.22 1.14
CA GLU A 883 -20.62 -44.02 -0.23
C GLU A 883 -19.10 -44.26 -0.33
N ASN A 884 -18.47 -44.94 0.63
CA ASN A 884 -17.03 -45.24 0.58
C ASN A 884 -16.77 -46.53 -0.21
N THR A 885 -15.60 -46.59 -0.85
CA THR A 885 -15.13 -47.77 -1.58
C THR A 885 -13.95 -48.43 -0.87
N PHE A 886 -14.01 -49.75 -0.65
CA PHE A 886 -12.96 -50.55 -0.03
C PHE A 886 -12.51 -51.66 -0.96
N ALA A 887 -11.29 -51.61 -1.48
CA ALA A 887 -10.79 -52.58 -2.43
C ALA A 887 -9.42 -53.16 -2.04
N ALA A 888 -9.28 -54.49 -2.06
CA ALA A 888 -8.00 -55.18 -1.87
C ALA A 888 -7.26 -54.87 -0.55
N ASN A 889 -7.97 -54.59 0.54
CA ASN A 889 -7.37 -54.31 1.86
C ASN A 889 -7.19 -55.58 2.71
N GLY A 890 -6.27 -55.54 3.67
CA GLY A 890 -6.04 -56.59 4.67
C GLY A 890 -5.12 -57.79 4.31
N PRO A 891 -4.30 -57.81 3.24
CA PRO A 891 -3.56 -59.01 2.86
C PRO A 891 -2.51 -59.46 3.90
N TYR A 892 -2.04 -58.56 4.78
CA TYR A 892 -0.96 -58.85 5.73
C TYR A 892 -1.32 -59.92 6.76
N TYR A 893 -2.58 -59.92 7.22
CA TYR A 893 -3.05 -60.85 8.26
C TYR A 893 -3.89 -62.00 7.69
N LYS A 894 -3.65 -62.40 6.44
CA LYS A 894 -4.37 -63.52 5.83
C LYS A 894 -4.30 -64.78 6.71
N GLY A 895 -5.46 -65.28 7.13
CA GLY A 895 -5.59 -66.43 8.04
C GLY A 895 -5.47 -66.12 9.54
N SER A 896 -5.32 -64.86 9.94
CA SER A 896 -5.27 -64.41 11.34
C SER A 896 -6.67 -64.32 11.97
N PRO A 897 -6.79 -64.56 13.30
CA PRO A 897 -8.02 -64.28 14.03
C PRO A 897 -8.29 -62.79 14.27
N MET A 898 -7.32 -61.90 14.05
CA MET A 898 -7.51 -60.45 14.24
C MET A 898 -8.48 -59.87 13.19
N HIS A 899 -9.25 -58.84 13.55
CA HIS A 899 -10.11 -58.12 12.60
C HIS A 899 -9.26 -57.33 11.59
N HIS A 900 -9.47 -57.58 10.30
CA HIS A 900 -8.79 -56.96 9.15
C HIS A 900 -9.73 -56.93 7.93
N GLY A 901 -9.42 -56.10 6.94
CA GLY A 901 -10.20 -55.99 5.70
C GLY A 901 -10.60 -54.55 5.34
N GLY A 902 -11.85 -54.34 4.90
CA GLY A 902 -12.37 -53.05 4.44
C GLY A 902 -12.60 -52.05 5.58
N LEU A 903 -13.76 -52.14 6.24
CA LEU A 903 -14.16 -51.27 7.35
C LEU A 903 -14.26 -52.04 8.67
N ILE A 904 -13.67 -51.50 9.74
CA ILE A 904 -13.84 -51.99 11.12
C ILE A 904 -14.35 -50.85 12.00
N TYR A 905 -15.51 -51.05 12.63
CA TYR A 905 -16.09 -50.16 13.64
C TYR A 905 -16.25 -50.91 14.97
N THR A 906 -15.67 -50.35 16.03
CA THR A 906 -15.80 -50.84 17.42
C THR A 906 -16.59 -49.84 18.24
N ALA A 907 -17.70 -50.29 18.84
CA ALA A 907 -18.68 -49.41 19.49
C ALA A 907 -18.33 -49.04 20.94
N ASP A 908 -18.82 -47.87 21.36
CA ASP A 908 -19.05 -47.56 22.78
C ASP A 908 -20.47 -47.99 23.20
N ARG A 909 -20.71 -48.09 24.52
CA ARG A 909 -22.01 -48.54 25.08
C ARG A 909 -23.22 -47.67 24.65
N ASP A 910 -23.00 -46.44 24.20
CA ASP A 910 -24.04 -45.42 23.95
C ASP A 910 -24.01 -44.78 22.53
N GLY A 911 -23.21 -45.29 21.58
CA GLY A 911 -23.04 -44.69 20.25
C GLY A 911 -24.01 -45.18 19.17
N GLN A 912 -24.54 -44.28 18.34
CA GLN A 912 -25.29 -44.62 17.12
C GLN A 912 -24.46 -44.31 15.87
N VAL A 913 -24.17 -45.30 15.03
CA VAL A 913 -23.46 -45.12 13.76
C VAL A 913 -24.33 -45.63 12.61
N ASN A 914 -24.44 -44.82 11.55
CA ASN A 914 -25.11 -45.19 10.31
C ASN A 914 -24.08 -45.54 9.24
N ILE A 915 -24.06 -46.80 8.80
CA ILE A 915 -23.15 -47.32 7.78
C ILE A 915 -23.98 -47.77 6.57
N SER A 916 -24.01 -46.96 5.51
CA SER A 916 -24.90 -47.18 4.37
C SER A 916 -24.23 -46.92 3.03
N ASN A 917 -24.68 -47.58 1.97
CA ASN A 917 -24.20 -47.35 0.59
C ASN A 917 -22.67 -47.47 0.41
N ASN A 918 -21.98 -48.30 1.19
CA ASN A 918 -20.55 -48.55 1.01
C ASN A 918 -20.30 -49.74 0.07
N HIS A 919 -19.22 -49.69 -0.71
CA HIS A 919 -18.88 -50.69 -1.72
C HIS A 919 -17.56 -51.38 -1.37
N ALA A 920 -17.60 -52.66 -1.03
CA ALA A 920 -16.43 -53.46 -0.74
C ALA A 920 -16.16 -54.51 -1.83
N ARG A 921 -14.89 -54.69 -2.19
CA ARG A 921 -14.46 -55.80 -3.04
C ARG A 921 -13.07 -56.32 -2.72
N ASP A 922 -12.88 -57.62 -2.90
CA ASP A 922 -11.58 -58.30 -2.86
C ASP A 922 -10.76 -58.05 -1.57
N ASN A 923 -11.39 -57.69 -0.45
CA ASN A 923 -10.68 -57.51 0.82
C ASN A 923 -10.41 -58.87 1.48
N THR A 924 -9.21 -59.02 2.05
CA THR A 924 -8.86 -60.18 2.88
C THR A 924 -9.48 -59.98 4.27
N GLY A 925 -10.27 -60.94 4.76
CA GLY A 925 -11.06 -60.77 5.99
C GLY A 925 -12.46 -60.21 5.75
N TYR A 926 -12.86 -59.18 6.51
CA TYR A 926 -14.21 -58.60 6.45
C TYR A 926 -14.32 -57.53 5.34
N ALA A 927 -15.47 -57.50 4.66
CA ALA A 927 -15.87 -56.34 3.88
C ALA A 927 -16.18 -55.16 4.84
N ILE A 928 -17.10 -55.41 5.78
CA ILE A 928 -17.49 -54.46 6.83
C ILE A 928 -17.71 -55.23 8.13
N TYR A 929 -17.04 -54.85 9.21
CA TYR A 929 -17.32 -55.33 10.56
C TYR A 929 -17.75 -54.14 11.41
N ALA A 930 -18.96 -54.18 11.95
CA ALA A 930 -19.47 -53.12 12.80
C ALA A 930 -20.21 -53.68 14.02
N GLU A 931 -19.83 -53.24 15.21
CA GLU A 931 -20.55 -53.53 16.44
C GLU A 931 -21.63 -52.45 16.65
N ASN A 932 -22.89 -52.81 16.90
CA ASN A 932 -23.97 -51.86 17.19
C ASN A 932 -24.16 -50.72 16.16
N ALA A 933 -24.18 -51.03 14.85
CA ALA A 933 -24.46 -50.07 13.78
C ALA A 933 -25.81 -50.34 13.09
N ALA A 934 -26.38 -49.31 12.47
CA ALA A 934 -27.53 -49.43 11.56
C ALA A 934 -27.11 -49.01 10.14
N GLY A 935 -27.87 -49.43 9.12
CA GLY A 935 -27.68 -48.97 7.74
C GLY A 935 -27.77 -50.08 6.70
N ASP A 936 -28.16 -49.70 5.49
CA ASP A 936 -28.45 -50.55 4.33
C ASP A 936 -27.76 -50.05 3.06
N GLY A 937 -27.97 -50.72 1.92
CA GLY A 937 -27.37 -50.36 0.64
C GLY A 937 -25.88 -50.67 0.50
N ASN A 938 -25.24 -51.28 1.51
CA ASN A 938 -23.85 -51.72 1.40
C ASN A 938 -23.74 -52.93 0.46
N THR A 939 -22.60 -53.08 -0.22
CA THR A 939 -22.33 -54.17 -1.16
C THR A 939 -20.97 -54.80 -0.91
N THR A 940 -20.83 -56.08 -1.23
CA THR A 940 -19.59 -56.86 -1.05
C THR A 940 -19.39 -57.84 -2.20
N SER A 941 -18.15 -58.02 -2.66
CA SER A 941 -17.81 -58.98 -3.71
C SER A 941 -16.39 -59.50 -3.57
N GLY A 942 -16.19 -60.82 -3.51
CA GLY A 942 -14.84 -61.39 -3.35
C GLY A 942 -14.21 -61.24 -1.95
N ASP A 943 -14.95 -60.75 -0.96
CA ASP A 943 -14.49 -60.61 0.44
C ASP A 943 -14.70 -61.90 1.26
N GLU A 944 -13.68 -62.39 1.97
CA GLU A 944 -13.69 -63.72 2.62
C GLU A 944 -14.77 -63.90 3.71
N LYS A 945 -15.02 -62.87 4.52
CA LYS A 945 -15.95 -62.90 5.67
C LYS A 945 -17.21 -62.06 5.47
N GLY A 946 -17.36 -61.39 4.32
CA GLY A 946 -18.51 -60.52 4.03
C GLY A 946 -18.73 -59.44 5.10
N CYS A 947 -20.00 -59.14 5.41
CA CYS A 947 -20.36 -58.10 6.39
C CYS A 947 -20.87 -58.69 7.71
N HIS A 948 -20.50 -58.04 8.82
CA HIS A 948 -20.92 -58.37 10.18
C HIS A 948 -21.52 -57.15 10.88
N GLY A 949 -22.71 -57.32 11.46
CA GLY A 949 -23.45 -56.26 12.17
C GLY A 949 -24.17 -55.24 11.28
N VAL A 950 -24.00 -55.32 9.96
CA VAL A 950 -24.74 -54.53 8.95
C VAL A 950 -25.15 -55.42 7.77
N VAL A 951 -26.13 -54.97 6.99
CA VAL A 951 -26.62 -55.69 5.81
C VAL A 951 -25.78 -55.33 4.59
N CYS A 952 -25.28 -56.35 3.88
CA CYS A 952 -24.66 -56.20 2.57
C CYS A 952 -25.41 -57.03 1.51
N GLY A 953 -25.72 -56.41 0.39
CA GLY A 953 -26.29 -57.04 -0.80
C GLY A 953 -25.23 -57.46 -1.82
N PRO A 954 -25.65 -58.16 -2.90
CA PRO A 954 -24.77 -58.37 -4.05
C PRO A 954 -24.34 -57.01 -4.66
N PRO A 955 -23.15 -56.95 -5.28
CA PRO A 955 -22.56 -55.73 -5.86
C PRO A 955 -23.38 -55.10 -6.98
#